data_AF-A0A352DLA3-F1
#
_entry.id   AF-A0A352DLA3-F1
#
_cell.length_a   1.000
_cell.length_b   1.000
_cell.length_c   1.000
_cell.angle_alpha   90.00
_cell.angle_beta   90.00
_cell.angle_gamma   90.00
#
_symmetry.space_group_name_H-M   'P 1'
#
loop_
_entity.id
_entity.type
_entity.pdbx_description
1 polymer ?
#
loop_
_entity_poly.entity_id
_entity_poly.type
_entity_poly.pdbx_seq_one_letter_code
_entity_poly.pdbx_strand_id
1 'polypeptide(L)'
;MELTVYRQSSKTRPDGNVVYKGEDARPYVDDSLIMAADGLGGAAAIRHTKIRPEMFDEDKITEVLFDGVIDGCTDEVFRKYVKDSFSELRSVKDIYTDNVNNIKKSGYFASRIVTAIVLHAVRNNERLSPGRLFEEIAEAEKSGKTAELMESVGKWFRREIKEKLTKAAANANIVYESAYTGLALLGTTLTAAIYRDNKDSVEVMYITAGDSRPYIWSREDGLCQIIADQERSDGGMTNYIRADEGSDFSISCTYHRFGKPCVLFNSSDGCFDSGYFIHPMAFEKTLLEAAGESGSTEEMAKYLTDFFTEYGRHDDSSTIAMKFFGYKDFADFRRAAAERLSFIEKNYLSKLDGLLQHDYAGELEQLRAGKEKRIAAICEELADNEAVRRFCEESVSEYSRKAAKDKLEEASADIKARAEKARHSILREAQKHITSFVMADEKASDDRRSAAGSVQAAGENYRSSADSYIRQLRQQSESFSRTAQQLTDMMERVSDAGIPDTLTPFPDDGFEELESCENAIASIFGFLGSLRSGKNQMVHRIVRDRSEYDAGNRRYSEQFPGDAERITDALVSGDISPDKSAMDDDERQILETMLEIVRSQEEELSGLEESLVKEAVEKYSAEYWKNNSADIVKKISGGDTSFPEDMTRAVKEALSAAEDEAGELPDKAELQSQLFGEYDEGYEKYMEDAE
;
A
#
# COMPACT_ATOMS: atom_id res chain seq x y z
N MET A 1 -13.75 53.50 21.32
CA MET A 1 -14.32 53.25 19.97
C MET A 1 -14.73 51.80 19.89
N GLU A 2 -15.60 51.44 18.94
CA GLU A 2 -16.23 50.13 18.84
C GLU A 2 -16.21 49.66 17.38
N LEU A 3 -16.02 48.36 17.15
CA LEU A 3 -16.07 47.77 15.82
C LEU A 3 -16.73 46.40 15.91
N THR A 4 -17.63 46.10 14.96
CA THR A 4 -18.21 44.77 14.83
C THR A 4 -18.14 44.32 13.37
N VAL A 5 -17.79 43.05 13.15
CA VAL A 5 -17.83 42.39 11.84
C VAL A 5 -18.85 41.26 11.95
N TYR A 6 -19.81 41.25 11.03
CA TYR A 6 -20.80 40.19 10.96
C TYR A 6 -21.01 39.79 9.50
N ARG A 7 -20.27 38.77 9.08
CA ARG A 7 -20.37 38.20 7.74
C ARG A 7 -21.13 36.89 7.82
N GLN A 8 -22.04 36.67 6.88
CA GLN A 8 -22.75 35.42 6.70
C GLN A 8 -22.75 35.01 5.23
N SER A 9 -22.57 33.73 4.97
CA SER A 9 -22.82 33.15 3.66
C SER A 9 -24.33 33.25 3.35
N SER A 10 -24.66 33.54 2.10
CA SER A 10 -26.05 33.68 1.67
C SER A 10 -26.27 33.09 0.29
N LYS A 11 -27.53 32.76 0.00
CA LYS A 11 -27.97 32.29 -1.32
C LYS A 11 -29.22 33.04 -1.74
N THR A 12 -29.14 33.72 -2.88
CA THR A 12 -30.32 34.28 -3.54
C THR A 12 -31.07 33.18 -4.29
N ARG A 13 -32.35 33.01 -3.97
CA ARG A 13 -33.25 32.08 -4.64
C ARG A 13 -33.72 32.64 -5.99
N PRO A 14 -34.22 31.79 -6.91
CA PRO A 14 -34.83 32.25 -8.17
C PRO A 14 -36.00 33.22 -7.99
N ASP A 15 -36.69 33.15 -6.84
CA ASP A 15 -37.78 34.05 -6.45
C ASP A 15 -37.29 35.40 -5.88
N GLY A 16 -35.97 35.61 -5.80
CA GLY A 16 -35.35 36.84 -5.29
C GLY A 16 -35.10 36.85 -3.78
N ASN A 17 -35.63 35.88 -3.02
CA ASN A 17 -35.40 35.82 -1.57
C ASN A 17 -33.95 35.47 -1.25
N VAL A 18 -33.37 36.17 -0.28
CA VAL A 18 -32.01 35.89 0.23
C VAL A 18 -32.11 34.98 1.45
N VAL A 19 -31.45 33.83 1.39
CA VAL A 19 -31.36 32.88 2.51
C VAL A 19 -29.95 32.95 3.08
N TYR A 20 -29.82 33.51 4.29
CA TYR A 20 -28.57 33.47 5.05
C TYR A 20 -28.36 32.09 5.66
N LYS A 21 -27.14 31.58 5.63
CA LYS A 21 -26.79 30.27 6.21
C LYS A 21 -25.98 30.37 7.50
N GLY A 22 -25.32 31.51 7.72
CA GLY A 22 -24.48 31.73 8.90
C GLY A 22 -25.20 31.40 10.21
N GLU A 23 -24.46 30.76 11.10
CA GLU A 23 -24.92 30.21 12.36
C GLU A 23 -24.50 31.07 13.56
N ASP A 24 -23.52 31.97 13.38
CA ASP A 24 -23.05 32.87 14.42
C ASP A 24 -24.15 33.78 14.96
N ALA A 25 -24.04 34.07 16.24
CA ALA A 25 -24.76 35.17 16.86
C ALA A 25 -24.23 36.50 16.30
N ARG A 26 -25.09 37.52 16.32
CA ARG A 26 -24.64 38.87 15.99
C ARG A 26 -23.61 39.32 17.05
N PRO A 27 -22.45 39.86 16.66
CA PRO A 27 -21.47 40.37 17.61
C PRO A 27 -22.07 41.48 18.46
N TYR A 28 -21.64 41.57 19.71
CA TYR A 28 -22.09 42.60 20.64
C TYR A 28 -20.90 43.31 21.28
N VAL A 29 -20.99 44.63 21.38
CA VAL A 29 -20.06 45.44 22.14
C VAL A 29 -20.81 46.61 22.77
N ASP A 30 -20.54 46.88 24.05
CA ASP A 30 -21.00 48.10 24.73
C ASP A 30 -19.91 48.62 25.68
N ASP A 31 -20.29 49.32 26.76
CA ASP A 31 -19.35 49.88 27.74
C ASP A 31 -18.86 48.88 28.80
N SER A 32 -19.39 47.66 28.82
CA SER A 32 -19.13 46.66 29.85
C SER A 32 -18.89 45.25 29.30
N LEU A 33 -19.28 44.96 28.06
CA LEU A 33 -19.36 43.62 27.52
C LEU A 33 -18.95 43.59 26.03
N ILE A 34 -18.16 42.59 25.66
CA ILE A 34 -17.81 42.22 24.27
C ILE A 34 -18.21 40.76 24.09
N MET A 35 -18.85 40.37 22.98
CA MET A 35 -19.22 38.97 22.74
C MET A 35 -19.19 38.57 21.27
N ALA A 36 -18.78 37.32 21.04
CA ALA A 36 -18.99 36.55 19.82
C ALA A 36 -19.33 35.09 20.18
N ALA A 37 -20.08 34.42 19.32
CA ALA A 37 -20.42 33.01 19.49
C ALA A 37 -20.71 32.38 18.11
N ASP A 38 -20.00 31.31 17.80
CA ASP A 38 -20.25 30.46 16.64
C ASP A 38 -21.33 29.41 16.97
N GLY A 39 -22.22 29.19 16.02
CA GLY A 39 -23.17 28.09 16.05
C GLY A 39 -22.60 26.86 15.35
N LEU A 40 -22.33 25.79 16.11
CA LEU A 40 -21.63 24.61 15.60
C LEU A 40 -22.40 23.88 14.48
N GLY A 41 -22.07 24.21 13.22
CA GLY A 41 -22.79 23.72 12.06
C GLY A 41 -22.58 22.23 11.74
N GLY A 42 -21.49 21.64 12.23
CA GLY A 42 -21.19 20.20 12.16
C GLY A 42 -21.75 19.42 13.34
N ALA A 43 -21.26 19.71 14.56
CA ALA A 43 -21.63 19.00 15.78
C ALA A 43 -23.11 19.20 16.19
N ALA A 44 -23.74 20.30 15.77
CA ALA A 44 -25.14 20.63 16.06
C ALA A 44 -25.99 20.87 14.80
N ALA A 45 -25.76 20.06 13.77
CA ALA A 45 -26.41 20.14 12.46
C ALA A 45 -27.92 19.80 12.43
N ILE A 46 -28.57 19.63 13.58
CA ILE A 46 -29.99 19.25 13.68
C ILE A 46 -30.86 20.35 13.07
N ARG A 47 -31.66 20.01 12.06
CA ARG A 47 -32.59 20.96 11.42
C ARG A 47 -33.96 20.87 12.08
N HIS A 48 -34.45 22.00 12.58
CA HIS A 48 -35.72 22.05 13.30
C HIS A 48 -36.87 22.39 12.37
N THR A 49 -37.68 21.38 12.02
CA THR A 49 -38.81 21.50 11.10
C THR A 49 -40.09 21.97 11.79
N LYS A 50 -40.19 21.76 13.12
CA LYS A 50 -41.39 22.02 13.92
C LYS A 50 -41.24 23.18 14.92
N ILE A 51 -40.57 24.27 14.57
CA ILE A 51 -40.46 25.43 15.48
C ILE A 51 -41.80 26.15 15.65
N ARG A 52 -42.01 26.82 16.80
CA ARG A 52 -43.23 27.60 17.04
C ARG A 52 -43.40 28.71 15.98
N PRO A 53 -44.60 28.89 15.39
CA PRO A 53 -44.83 29.91 14.35
C PRO A 53 -44.52 31.35 14.81
N GLU A 54 -44.69 31.64 16.09
CA GLU A 54 -44.42 32.96 16.68
C GLU A 54 -42.92 33.30 16.71
N MET A 55 -42.02 32.32 16.50
CA MET A 55 -40.59 32.58 16.33
C MET A 55 -40.27 33.43 15.09
N PHE A 56 -41.16 33.45 14.10
CA PHE A 56 -41.02 34.28 12.90
C PHE A 56 -41.60 35.70 13.06
N ASP A 57 -42.19 35.99 14.22
CA ASP A 57 -42.79 37.29 14.54
C ASP A 57 -41.81 38.11 15.38
N GLU A 58 -41.35 39.24 14.82
CA GLU A 58 -40.38 40.14 15.46
C GLU A 58 -40.81 40.59 16.86
N ASP A 59 -42.09 40.85 17.05
CA ASP A 59 -42.59 41.41 18.30
C ASP A 59 -42.82 40.35 19.36
N LYS A 60 -42.95 39.09 18.95
CA LYS A 60 -43.20 37.96 19.86
C LYS A 60 -41.96 37.14 20.16
N ILE A 61 -40.92 37.17 19.33
CA ILE A 61 -39.78 36.25 19.47
C ILE A 61 -39.12 36.29 20.85
N THR A 62 -38.97 37.48 21.44
CA THR A 62 -38.40 37.63 22.79
C THR A 62 -39.31 37.00 23.84
N GLU A 63 -40.62 37.21 23.74
CA GLU A 63 -41.61 36.62 24.67
C GLU A 63 -41.64 35.10 24.50
N VAL A 64 -41.67 34.60 23.27
CA VAL A 64 -41.67 33.16 22.97
C VAL A 64 -40.43 32.51 23.56
N LEU A 65 -39.23 33.05 23.33
CA LEU A 65 -38.01 32.44 23.85
C LEU A 65 -37.92 32.54 25.37
N PHE A 66 -38.25 33.70 25.94
CA PHE A 66 -37.81 34.04 27.29
C PHE A 66 -38.92 34.18 28.34
N ASP A 67 -40.20 34.00 28.00
CA ASP A 67 -41.28 33.92 28.99
C ASP A 67 -41.04 32.77 29.99
N GLY A 68 -41.05 33.09 31.28
CA GLY A 68 -40.69 32.17 32.36
C GLY A 68 -39.22 31.71 32.38
N VAL A 69 -38.36 32.27 31.51
CA VAL A 69 -36.91 31.99 31.46
C VAL A 69 -36.10 33.16 32.02
N ILE A 70 -36.47 34.38 31.63
CA ILE A 70 -35.84 35.62 32.05
C ILE A 70 -36.91 36.54 32.64
N ASP A 71 -36.76 36.85 33.93
CA ASP A 71 -37.66 37.76 34.64
C ASP A 71 -37.57 39.17 34.06
N GLY A 72 -38.72 39.79 33.78
CA GLY A 72 -38.77 41.20 33.40
C GLY A 72 -37.96 41.49 32.13
N CYS A 73 -38.32 40.85 31.01
CA CYS A 73 -37.77 41.12 29.67
C CYS A 73 -38.10 42.55 29.18
N THR A 74 -37.96 43.61 29.98
CA THR A 74 -38.28 45.01 29.63
C THR A 74 -37.07 45.83 29.22
N ASP A 75 -35.86 45.30 29.37
CA ASP A 75 -34.62 45.95 28.91
C ASP A 75 -34.64 46.10 27.37
N GLU A 76 -34.67 47.35 26.91
CA GLU A 76 -34.74 47.69 25.48
C GLU A 76 -33.50 47.22 24.72
N VAL A 77 -32.32 47.25 25.35
CA VAL A 77 -31.06 46.80 24.72
C VAL A 77 -31.12 45.29 24.49
N PHE A 78 -31.53 44.53 25.51
CA PHE A 78 -31.74 43.09 25.41
C PHE A 78 -32.78 42.74 24.33
N ARG A 79 -33.97 43.38 24.35
CA ARG A 79 -35.02 43.15 23.34
C ARG A 79 -34.50 43.42 21.94
N LYS A 80 -33.83 44.56 21.75
CA LYS A 80 -33.27 44.94 20.45
C LYS A 80 -32.23 43.93 19.97
N TYR A 81 -31.33 43.49 20.85
CA TYR A 81 -30.34 42.48 20.52
C TYR A 81 -30.98 41.16 20.08
N VAL A 82 -31.99 40.66 20.81
CA VAL A 82 -32.71 39.43 20.42
C VAL A 82 -33.38 39.59 19.06
N LYS A 83 -34.10 40.70 18.83
CA LYS A 83 -34.77 40.98 17.55
C LYS A 83 -33.79 41.02 16.38
N ASP A 84 -32.67 41.72 16.57
CA ASP A 84 -31.65 41.88 15.55
C ASP A 84 -30.90 40.58 15.27
N SER A 85 -30.53 39.83 16.32
CA SER A 85 -29.81 38.56 16.18
C SER A 85 -30.63 37.50 15.46
N PHE A 86 -31.97 37.54 15.54
CA PHE A 86 -32.85 36.60 14.83
C PHE A 86 -33.41 37.13 13.51
N SER A 87 -32.85 38.23 12.99
CA SER A 87 -33.41 38.91 11.82
C SER A 87 -33.57 37.99 10.60
N GLU A 88 -32.65 37.04 10.44
CA GLU A 88 -32.58 36.13 9.30
C GLU A 88 -33.69 35.08 9.34
N LEU A 89 -34.20 34.71 10.52
CA LEU A 89 -35.29 33.75 10.63
C LEU A 89 -36.57 34.30 9.98
N ARG A 90 -36.81 35.60 10.11
CA ARG A 90 -37.96 36.29 9.48
C ARG A 90 -37.87 36.28 7.96
N SER A 91 -36.66 36.43 7.42
CA SER A 91 -36.42 36.44 5.97
C SER A 91 -36.81 35.14 5.27
N VAL A 92 -36.89 34.04 6.02
CA VAL A 92 -37.24 32.71 5.51
C VAL A 92 -38.63 32.23 5.94
N LYS A 93 -39.44 33.05 6.62
CA LYS A 93 -40.73 32.66 7.20
C LYS A 93 -41.63 31.89 6.24
N ASP A 94 -41.86 32.44 5.06
CA ASP A 94 -42.83 31.89 4.09
C ASP A 94 -42.27 30.67 3.32
N ILE A 95 -40.97 30.43 3.43
CA ILE A 95 -40.24 29.40 2.67
C ILE A 95 -39.48 28.42 3.58
N TYR A 96 -39.67 28.49 4.89
CA TYR A 96 -38.80 27.84 5.88
C TYR A 96 -38.74 26.33 5.66
N THR A 97 -39.89 25.70 5.42
CA THR A 97 -40.02 24.26 5.22
C THR A 97 -40.01 23.83 3.75
N ASP A 98 -39.94 24.77 2.79
CA ASP A 98 -39.92 24.46 1.35
C ASP A 98 -38.70 23.65 0.92
N ASN A 99 -37.57 23.89 1.57
CA ASN A 99 -36.29 23.28 1.23
C ASN A 99 -35.48 23.08 2.51
N VAL A 100 -34.84 21.92 2.63
CA VAL A 100 -33.98 21.59 3.76
C VAL A 100 -32.90 22.65 4.02
N ASN A 101 -32.41 23.34 2.98
CA ASN A 101 -31.41 24.39 3.09
C ASN A 101 -31.92 25.70 3.71
N ASN A 102 -33.23 25.92 3.77
CA ASN A 102 -33.82 27.10 4.42
C ASN A 102 -34.03 26.88 5.93
N ILE A 103 -34.10 25.62 6.33
CA ILE A 103 -34.33 25.22 7.72
C ILE A 103 -33.06 25.48 8.52
N LYS A 104 -33.18 26.28 9.57
CA LYS A 104 -32.08 26.63 10.45
C LYS A 104 -31.68 25.42 11.31
N LYS A 105 -30.37 25.26 11.49
CA LYS A 105 -29.78 24.21 12.32
C LYS A 105 -29.82 24.60 13.80
N SER A 106 -29.52 23.64 14.67
CA SER A 106 -29.46 23.87 16.11
C SER A 106 -28.41 24.90 16.50
N GLY A 107 -27.23 24.88 15.87
CA GLY A 107 -26.16 25.86 16.10
C GLY A 107 -26.63 27.31 15.97
N TYR A 108 -27.36 27.61 14.89
CA TYR A 108 -27.98 28.93 14.66
C TYR A 108 -28.80 29.45 15.86
N PHE A 109 -29.64 28.60 16.46
CA PHE A 109 -30.47 29.00 17.59
C PHE A 109 -29.64 29.11 18.87
N ALA A 110 -28.68 28.21 19.04
CA ALA A 110 -27.86 28.11 20.24
C ALA A 110 -27.03 29.38 20.47
N SER A 111 -26.24 29.79 19.48
CA SER A 111 -25.38 30.98 19.57
C SER A 111 -26.17 32.23 19.98
N ARG A 112 -27.35 32.42 19.39
CA ARG A 112 -28.23 33.58 19.63
C ARG A 112 -28.89 33.53 21.01
N ILE A 113 -29.37 32.36 21.45
CA ILE A 113 -29.99 32.21 22.76
C ILE A 113 -28.94 32.36 23.86
N VAL A 114 -27.77 31.74 23.71
CA VAL A 114 -26.67 31.81 24.69
C VAL A 114 -26.17 33.24 24.84
N THR A 115 -25.87 33.94 23.76
CA THR A 115 -25.42 35.34 23.84
C THR A 115 -26.49 36.26 24.44
N ALA A 116 -27.78 36.01 24.18
CA ALA A 116 -28.86 36.74 24.83
C ALA A 116 -28.93 36.46 26.34
N ILE A 117 -28.74 35.21 26.78
CA ILE A 117 -28.66 34.85 28.20
C ILE A 117 -27.51 35.57 28.89
N VAL A 118 -26.33 35.58 28.27
CA VAL A 118 -25.13 36.25 28.81
C VAL A 118 -25.34 37.77 28.87
N LEU A 119 -25.85 38.38 27.79
CA LEU A 119 -26.19 39.80 27.77
C LEU A 119 -27.12 40.19 28.92
N HIS A 120 -28.21 39.43 29.09
CA HIS A 120 -29.15 39.68 30.18
C HIS A 120 -28.49 39.51 31.55
N ALA A 121 -27.70 38.44 31.73
CA ALA A 121 -27.00 38.15 32.98
C ALA A 121 -26.07 39.29 33.39
N VAL A 122 -25.22 39.78 32.49
CA VAL A 122 -24.26 40.85 32.78
C VAL A 122 -24.96 42.18 33.10
N ARG A 123 -26.06 42.48 32.40
CA ARG A 123 -26.78 43.76 32.56
C ARG A 123 -27.68 43.80 33.78
N ASN A 124 -28.25 42.68 34.21
CA ASN A 124 -29.29 42.65 35.24
C ASN A 124 -28.87 41.94 36.53
N ASN A 125 -27.75 41.23 36.55
CA ASN A 125 -27.19 40.68 37.78
C ASN A 125 -26.21 41.68 38.39
N GLU A 126 -26.56 42.26 39.54
CA GLU A 126 -25.70 43.21 40.25
C GLU A 126 -24.28 42.67 40.51
N ARG A 127 -24.12 41.36 40.74
CA ARG A 127 -22.81 40.73 40.97
C ARG A 127 -21.90 40.75 39.74
N LEU A 128 -22.48 40.80 38.54
CA LEU A 128 -21.75 40.87 37.27
C LEU A 128 -21.57 42.30 36.76
N SER A 129 -22.14 43.30 37.44
CA SER A 129 -21.86 44.69 37.10
C SER A 129 -20.36 44.97 37.24
N PRO A 130 -19.71 45.66 36.28
CA PRO A 130 -18.27 45.87 36.33
C PRO A 130 -17.77 46.52 37.63
N GLY A 131 -18.55 47.43 38.22
CA GLY A 131 -18.19 48.02 39.51
C GLY A 131 -17.97 46.97 40.60
N ARG A 132 -18.97 46.11 40.81
CA ARG A 132 -18.97 45.09 41.86
C ARG A 132 -18.08 43.89 41.54
N LEU A 133 -18.16 43.37 40.31
CA LEU A 133 -17.39 42.19 39.91
C LEU A 133 -15.90 42.40 40.12
N PHE A 134 -15.36 43.53 39.65
CA PHE A 134 -13.93 43.81 39.76
C PHE A 134 -13.51 44.29 41.16
N GLU A 135 -14.44 44.71 42.02
CA GLU A 135 -14.18 44.85 43.47
C GLU A 135 -14.04 43.48 44.15
N GLU A 136 -14.93 42.53 43.81
CA GLU A 136 -14.86 41.14 44.30
C GLU A 136 -13.58 40.45 43.81
N ILE A 137 -13.18 40.64 42.55
CA ILE A 137 -11.90 40.15 42.01
C ILE A 137 -10.72 40.77 42.77
N ALA A 138 -10.71 42.09 42.98
CA ALA A 138 -9.62 42.74 43.69
C ALA A 138 -9.48 42.24 45.15
N GLU A 139 -10.57 41.83 45.80
CA GLU A 139 -10.51 41.21 47.13
C GLU A 139 -10.05 39.74 47.07
N ALA A 140 -10.45 39.01 46.03
CA ALA A 140 -9.95 37.67 45.76
C ALA A 140 -8.43 37.69 45.47
N GLU A 141 -7.92 38.68 44.72
CA GLU A 141 -6.48 38.85 44.47
C GLU A 141 -5.70 39.02 45.78
N LYS A 142 -6.17 39.89 46.69
CA LYS A 142 -5.53 40.11 48.01
C LYS A 142 -5.48 38.84 48.88
N SER A 143 -6.46 37.95 48.71
CA SER A 143 -6.58 36.71 49.47
C SER A 143 -6.02 35.48 48.74
N GLY A 144 -5.50 35.64 47.52
CA GLY A 144 -4.97 34.54 46.70
C GLY A 144 -6.04 33.58 46.18
N LYS A 145 -7.28 34.05 46.01
CA LYS A 145 -8.47 33.24 45.68
C LYS A 145 -9.07 33.54 44.31
N THR A 146 -8.33 34.18 43.42
CA THR A 146 -8.83 34.57 42.09
C THR A 146 -9.29 33.34 41.29
N ALA A 147 -8.51 32.24 41.28
CA ALA A 147 -8.90 31.01 40.60
C ALA A 147 -10.20 30.39 41.17
N GLU A 148 -10.34 30.33 42.50
CA GLU A 148 -11.58 29.85 43.15
C GLU A 148 -12.80 30.71 42.77
N LEU A 149 -12.60 32.04 42.69
CA LEU A 149 -13.66 32.96 42.25
C LEU A 149 -14.02 32.72 40.78
N MET A 150 -13.04 32.63 39.90
CA MET A 150 -13.25 32.36 38.47
C MET A 150 -13.98 31.03 38.24
N GLU A 151 -13.56 29.96 38.92
CA GLU A 151 -14.21 28.65 38.85
C GLU A 151 -15.68 28.72 39.35
N SER A 152 -15.93 29.46 40.43
CA SER A 152 -17.28 29.68 40.97
C SER A 152 -18.17 30.45 39.99
N VAL A 153 -17.63 31.49 39.34
CA VAL A 153 -18.33 32.27 38.31
C VAL A 153 -18.61 31.42 37.07
N GLY A 154 -17.63 30.62 36.61
CA GLY A 154 -17.81 29.67 35.50
C GLY A 154 -18.89 28.63 35.79
N LYS A 155 -18.88 28.01 36.98
CA LYS A 155 -19.94 27.10 37.44
C LYS A 155 -21.32 27.77 37.46
N TRP A 156 -21.39 29.04 37.86
CA TRP A 156 -22.62 29.82 37.83
C TRP A 156 -23.10 30.02 36.39
N PHE A 157 -22.25 30.50 35.48
CA PHE A 157 -22.61 30.67 34.07
C PHE A 157 -23.05 29.37 33.41
N ARG A 158 -22.32 28.26 33.64
CA ARG A 158 -22.71 26.93 33.15
C ARG A 158 -24.15 26.58 33.55
N ARG A 159 -24.48 26.71 34.84
CA ARG A 159 -25.82 26.40 35.35
C ARG A 159 -26.87 27.31 34.71
N GLU A 160 -26.64 28.61 34.74
CA GLU A 160 -27.58 29.60 34.20
C GLU A 160 -27.83 29.41 32.70
N ILE A 161 -26.77 29.19 31.92
CA ILE A 161 -26.85 28.95 30.48
C ILE A 161 -27.60 27.63 30.24
N LYS A 162 -27.22 26.52 30.88
CA LYS A 162 -27.87 25.21 30.68
C LYS A 162 -29.37 25.28 30.97
N GLU A 163 -29.75 25.82 32.13
CA GLU A 163 -31.14 25.89 32.55
C GLU A 163 -31.97 26.77 31.61
N LYS A 164 -31.46 27.97 31.27
CA LYS A 164 -32.21 28.92 30.44
C LYS A 164 -32.25 28.50 28.97
N LEU A 165 -31.17 27.96 28.42
CA LEU A 165 -31.12 27.42 27.07
C LEU A 165 -32.14 26.28 26.90
N THR A 166 -32.21 25.36 27.86
CA THR A 166 -33.15 24.23 27.82
C THR A 166 -34.61 24.70 27.86
N LYS A 167 -34.94 25.66 28.72
CA LYS A 167 -36.30 26.23 28.80
C LYS A 167 -36.65 27.04 27.55
N ALA A 168 -35.74 27.86 27.03
CA ALA A 168 -35.96 28.61 25.80
C ALA A 168 -36.17 27.68 24.60
N ALA A 169 -35.40 26.58 24.51
CA ALA A 169 -35.58 25.55 23.50
C ALA A 169 -36.99 24.93 23.56
N ALA A 170 -37.44 24.54 24.76
CA ALA A 170 -38.77 24.00 24.98
C ALA A 170 -39.87 25.01 24.61
N ASN A 171 -39.69 26.28 24.97
CA ASN A 171 -40.63 27.33 24.60
C ASN A 171 -40.70 27.55 23.08
N ALA A 172 -39.60 27.42 22.35
CA ALA A 172 -39.57 27.57 20.89
C ALA A 172 -39.93 26.28 20.12
N ASN A 173 -40.19 25.17 20.82
CA ASN A 173 -40.34 23.83 20.25
C ASN A 173 -39.12 23.36 19.44
N ILE A 174 -37.92 23.72 19.91
CA ILE A 174 -36.63 23.28 19.39
C ILE A 174 -36.22 22.05 20.19
N VAL A 175 -36.58 20.87 19.68
CA VAL A 175 -36.34 19.58 20.35
C VAL A 175 -35.64 18.60 19.41
N TYR A 176 -35.15 17.49 19.98
CA TYR A 176 -34.69 16.35 19.18
C TYR A 176 -35.84 15.76 18.34
N GLU A 177 -35.73 15.86 17.02
CA GLU A 177 -36.58 15.09 16.11
C GLU A 177 -35.95 13.69 15.90
N SER A 178 -36.75 12.65 15.72
CA SER A 178 -36.45 11.23 16.03
C SER A 178 -35.33 10.51 15.24
N ALA A 179 -34.43 11.21 14.55
CA ALA A 179 -33.47 10.64 13.60
C ALA A 179 -31.99 11.00 13.81
N TYR A 180 -31.62 11.71 14.89
CA TYR A 180 -30.27 12.28 15.02
C TYR A 180 -29.43 11.62 16.11
N THR A 181 -28.88 10.43 15.83
CA THR A 181 -27.87 9.82 16.70
C THR A 181 -26.52 10.53 16.50
N GLY A 182 -25.94 11.07 17.58
CA GLY A 182 -24.58 11.63 17.58
C GLY A 182 -24.45 13.13 17.33
N LEU A 183 -25.56 13.87 17.21
CA LEU A 183 -25.55 15.34 17.11
C LEU A 183 -26.02 15.99 18.42
N ALA A 184 -25.43 17.12 18.77
CA ALA A 184 -25.85 17.93 19.91
C ALA A 184 -27.06 18.80 19.56
N LEU A 185 -28.03 18.86 20.47
CA LEU A 185 -29.09 19.84 20.48
C LEU A 185 -28.53 21.17 21.00
N LEU A 186 -28.68 22.21 20.19
CA LEU A 186 -28.25 23.56 20.47
C LEU A 186 -26.76 23.67 20.85
N GLY A 187 -25.87 23.08 20.04
CA GLY A 187 -24.42 23.20 20.20
C GLY A 187 -23.88 24.56 19.74
N THR A 188 -23.09 25.24 20.56
CA THR A 188 -22.47 26.54 20.24
C THR A 188 -21.22 26.78 21.07
N THR A 189 -20.36 27.65 20.56
CA THR A 189 -19.24 28.23 21.31
C THR A 189 -19.69 29.48 22.08
N LEU A 190 -18.80 30.04 22.87
CA LEU A 190 -18.96 31.37 23.45
C LEU A 190 -17.58 31.96 23.70
N THR A 191 -17.39 33.22 23.32
CA THR A 191 -16.35 34.07 23.88
C THR A 191 -16.94 35.42 24.25
N ALA A 192 -16.85 35.77 25.53
CA ALA A 192 -17.32 37.03 26.07
C ALA A 192 -16.25 37.68 26.96
N ALA A 193 -16.22 39.01 27.01
CA ALA A 193 -15.32 39.78 27.86
C ALA A 193 -16.13 40.81 28.64
N ILE A 194 -16.24 40.63 29.96
CA ILE A 194 -16.74 41.67 30.87
C ILE A 194 -15.54 42.52 31.25
N TYR A 195 -15.63 43.85 31.16
CA TYR A 195 -14.47 44.69 31.41
C TYR A 195 -14.78 45.96 32.22
N ARG A 196 -13.74 46.52 32.83
CA ARG A 196 -13.74 47.82 33.52
C ARG A 196 -12.61 48.69 32.97
N ASP A 197 -13.00 49.84 32.46
CA ASP A 197 -12.07 50.82 31.90
C ASP A 197 -11.51 51.75 32.99
N ASN A 198 -10.23 51.59 33.34
CA ASN A 198 -9.54 52.45 34.31
C ASN A 198 -8.72 53.52 33.59
N LYS A 199 -8.10 54.44 34.33
CA LYS A 199 -7.33 55.54 33.72
C LYS A 199 -6.19 55.04 32.81
N ASP A 200 -5.36 54.14 33.33
CA ASP A 200 -4.11 53.71 32.66
C ASP A 200 -4.14 52.21 32.27
N SER A 201 -5.24 51.51 32.58
CA SER A 201 -5.38 50.07 32.35
C SER A 201 -6.81 49.66 32.04
N VAL A 202 -6.99 48.45 31.53
CA VAL A 202 -8.28 47.79 31.36
C VAL A 202 -8.25 46.49 32.14
N GLU A 203 -9.21 46.30 33.04
CA GLU A 203 -9.42 45.03 33.73
C GLU A 203 -10.49 44.24 32.97
N VAL A 204 -10.27 42.94 32.75
CA VAL A 204 -11.18 42.11 31.96
C VAL A 204 -11.30 40.73 32.55
N MET A 205 -12.52 40.22 32.57
CA MET A 205 -12.83 38.81 32.81
C MET A 205 -13.35 38.21 31.52
N TYR A 206 -12.64 37.23 30.98
CA TYR A 206 -13.09 36.46 29.82
C TYR A 206 -13.98 35.31 30.26
N ILE A 207 -14.93 34.94 29.40
CA ILE A 207 -15.87 33.84 29.57
C ILE A 207 -15.83 33.04 28.28
N THR A 208 -15.38 31.79 28.32
CA THR A 208 -15.18 30.98 27.11
C THR A 208 -15.75 29.57 27.20
N ALA A 209 -16.17 29.06 26.04
CA ALA A 209 -16.42 27.66 25.77
C ALA A 209 -16.28 27.39 24.27
N GLY A 210 -15.46 26.41 23.88
CA GLY A 210 -15.17 26.07 22.50
C GLY A 210 -13.87 26.67 21.98
N ASP A 211 -13.83 26.92 20.68
CA ASP A 211 -12.70 27.38 19.88
C ASP A 211 -12.80 28.84 19.44
N SER A 212 -13.90 29.54 19.76
CA SER A 212 -13.98 30.98 19.50
C SER A 212 -13.07 31.75 20.46
N ARG A 213 -12.22 32.62 19.92
CA ARG A 213 -11.05 33.15 20.63
C ARG A 213 -11.26 34.57 21.17
N PRO A 214 -10.95 34.82 22.45
CA PRO A 214 -10.67 36.16 22.96
C PRO A 214 -9.22 36.57 22.66
N TYR A 215 -9.05 37.83 22.27
CA TYR A 215 -7.78 38.43 21.92
C TYR A 215 -7.57 39.78 22.62
N ILE A 216 -6.31 40.06 22.91
CA ILE A 216 -5.80 41.40 23.16
C ILE A 216 -4.90 41.81 22.00
N TRP A 217 -4.96 43.08 21.61
CA TRP A 217 -3.97 43.67 20.73
C TRP A 217 -3.36 44.93 21.37
N SER A 218 -2.03 45.02 21.32
CA SER A 218 -1.28 46.24 21.62
C SER A 218 -0.22 46.49 20.55
N ARG A 219 0.30 47.72 20.48
CA ARG A 219 1.37 48.03 19.53
C ARG A 219 2.65 47.24 19.83
N GLU A 220 2.95 47.07 21.11
CA GLU A 220 4.17 46.42 21.60
C GLU A 220 4.12 44.91 21.40
N ASP A 221 3.07 44.26 21.89
CA ASP A 221 2.97 42.79 21.88
C ASP A 221 2.37 42.27 20.56
N GLY A 222 1.59 43.09 19.87
CA GLY A 222 0.78 42.67 18.73
C GLY A 222 -0.47 41.93 19.16
N LEU A 223 -0.91 41.00 18.32
CA LEU A 223 -2.08 40.17 18.58
C LEU A 223 -1.70 39.02 19.52
N CYS A 224 -2.40 38.88 20.64
CA CYS A 224 -2.22 37.75 21.55
C CYS A 224 -3.55 37.04 21.83
N GLN A 225 -3.54 35.71 21.74
CA GLN A 225 -4.66 34.86 22.15
C GLN A 225 -4.62 34.70 23.68
N ILE A 226 -5.79 34.78 24.31
CA ILE A 226 -5.88 34.72 25.79
C ILE A 226 -6.15 33.30 26.31
N ILE A 227 -6.90 32.49 25.58
CA ILE A 227 -7.31 31.15 26.04
C ILE A 227 -7.12 30.18 24.88
N ALA A 228 -6.49 29.03 25.14
CA ALA A 228 -6.30 27.96 24.16
C ALA A 228 -7.65 27.37 23.69
N ASP A 229 -7.70 26.88 22.46
CA ASP A 229 -8.92 26.30 21.90
C ASP A 229 -9.26 24.97 22.57
N GLN A 230 -10.55 24.74 22.84
CA GLN A 230 -11.02 23.50 23.47
C GLN A 230 -11.26 22.39 22.45
N GLU A 231 -10.21 21.99 21.73
CA GLU A 231 -10.28 21.04 20.62
C GLU A 231 -9.27 19.89 20.72
N ARG A 232 -9.56 18.80 20.01
CA ARG A 232 -8.62 17.70 19.78
C ARG A 232 -7.77 17.99 18.55
N SER A 233 -6.65 17.29 18.43
CA SER A 233 -5.78 17.36 17.24
C SER A 233 -6.45 16.92 15.92
N ASP A 234 -7.62 16.27 15.98
CA ASP A 234 -8.43 15.91 14.80
C ASP A 234 -9.47 16.98 14.41
N GLY A 235 -9.45 18.16 15.05
CA GLY A 235 -10.44 19.24 14.87
C GLY A 235 -11.77 18.97 15.59
N GLY A 236 -11.83 17.92 16.43
CA GLY A 236 -13.02 17.60 17.21
C GLY A 236 -13.09 18.43 18.49
N MET A 237 -14.14 19.24 18.65
CA MET A 237 -14.39 20.02 19.87
C MET A 237 -14.49 19.14 21.13
N THR A 238 -13.70 19.45 22.16
CA THR A 238 -13.72 18.77 23.47
C THR A 238 -14.73 19.39 24.43
N ASN A 239 -14.96 20.70 24.35
CA ASN A 239 -15.95 21.40 25.16
C ASN A 239 -16.74 22.42 24.32
N TYR A 240 -18.06 22.41 24.46
CA TYR A 240 -18.95 23.40 23.85
C TYR A 240 -20.31 23.37 24.54
N ILE A 241 -21.03 24.49 24.49
CA ILE A 241 -22.34 24.65 25.14
C ILE A 241 -23.37 23.84 24.37
N ARG A 242 -24.22 23.07 25.09
CA ARG A 242 -25.28 22.24 24.49
C ARG A 242 -26.45 21.99 25.43
N ALA A 243 -27.63 21.76 24.87
CA ALA A 243 -28.87 21.56 25.62
C ALA A 243 -29.20 20.10 25.95
N ASP A 244 -28.45 19.11 25.44
CA ASP A 244 -28.82 17.68 25.59
C ASP A 244 -28.98 17.23 27.04
N GLU A 245 -29.92 16.33 27.27
CA GLU A 245 -30.05 15.66 28.56
C GLU A 245 -28.91 14.66 28.76
N GLY A 246 -28.24 14.73 29.91
CA GLY A 246 -27.14 13.81 30.26
C GLY A 246 -25.77 14.16 29.70
N SER A 247 -25.64 15.23 28.90
CA SER A 247 -24.34 15.77 28.46
C SER A 247 -23.98 17.03 29.24
N ASP A 248 -22.70 17.13 29.62
CA ASP A 248 -22.16 18.25 30.39
C ASP A 248 -21.17 19.09 29.58
N PHE A 249 -21.00 20.36 29.93
CA PHE A 249 -20.01 21.29 29.38
C PHE A 249 -19.46 22.18 30.50
N SER A 250 -18.27 22.74 30.31
CA SER A 250 -17.67 23.73 31.19
C SER A 250 -17.76 25.14 30.58
N ILE A 251 -17.75 26.16 31.44
CA ILE A 251 -17.53 27.55 31.06
C ILE A 251 -16.25 27.97 31.79
N SER A 252 -15.22 28.31 31.04
CA SER A 252 -13.98 28.84 31.61
C SER A 252 -14.14 30.34 31.86
N CYS A 253 -13.58 30.82 32.96
CA CYS A 253 -13.46 32.24 33.24
C CYS A 253 -12.03 32.56 33.64
N THR A 254 -11.45 33.60 33.05
CA THR A 254 -10.08 34.04 33.35
C THR A 254 -10.06 35.55 33.56
N TYR A 255 -9.10 36.06 34.33
CA TYR A 255 -9.01 37.48 34.66
C TYR A 255 -7.65 38.06 34.31
N HIS A 256 -7.64 39.18 33.61
CA HIS A 256 -6.42 39.89 33.21
C HIS A 256 -6.54 41.40 33.44
N ARG A 257 -5.37 42.04 33.53
CA ARG A 257 -5.22 43.50 33.54
C ARG A 257 -4.23 43.92 32.46
N PHE A 258 -4.69 44.71 31.50
CA PHE A 258 -3.89 45.18 30.37
C PHE A 258 -3.59 46.68 30.47
N GLY A 259 -2.40 47.10 30.04
CA GLY A 259 -2.04 48.51 29.93
C GLY A 259 -2.71 49.17 28.70
N LYS A 260 -2.95 50.48 28.77
CA LYS A 260 -3.41 51.27 27.62
C LYS A 260 -2.23 51.90 26.87
N PRO A 261 -2.32 52.10 25.54
CA PRO A 261 -3.47 51.80 24.69
C PRO A 261 -3.54 50.33 24.26
N CYS A 262 -4.75 49.79 24.12
CA CYS A 262 -4.98 48.40 23.72
C CYS A 262 -6.34 48.20 23.06
N VAL A 263 -6.55 47.04 22.45
CA VAL A 263 -7.83 46.63 21.84
C VAL A 263 -8.19 45.25 22.38
N LEU A 264 -9.37 45.14 23.00
CA LEU A 264 -9.95 43.85 23.34
C LEU A 264 -10.86 43.43 22.20
N PHE A 265 -10.78 42.16 21.77
CA PHE A 265 -11.76 41.66 20.83
C PHE A 265 -11.98 40.15 20.91
N ASN A 266 -13.18 39.75 20.49
CA ASN A 266 -13.62 38.37 20.44
C ASN A 266 -13.96 38.00 19.00
N SER A 267 -13.58 36.79 18.58
CA SER A 267 -13.78 36.31 17.21
C SER A 267 -14.27 34.87 17.17
N SER A 268 -15.12 34.53 16.20
CA SER A 268 -15.34 33.13 15.79
C SER A 268 -14.19 32.59 14.94
N ASP A 269 -14.11 31.27 14.85
CA ASP A 269 -13.20 30.46 14.03
C ASP A 269 -13.27 30.82 12.54
N GLY A 270 -14.47 31.13 12.05
CA GLY A 270 -14.68 31.62 10.68
C GLY A 270 -13.88 32.86 10.27
N CYS A 271 -13.20 33.52 11.21
CA CYS A 271 -12.26 34.62 10.96
C CYS A 271 -10.78 34.22 10.93
N PHE A 272 -10.36 33.13 11.58
CA PHE A 272 -8.94 32.79 11.75
C PHE A 272 -8.56 31.37 11.34
N ASP A 273 -9.48 30.40 11.41
CA ASP A 273 -9.24 29.01 11.01
C ASP A 273 -9.53 28.79 9.52
N SER A 274 -8.83 29.55 8.68
CA SER A 274 -8.99 29.48 7.23
C SER A 274 -7.76 28.91 6.57
N GLY A 275 -7.92 28.10 5.53
CA GLY A 275 -6.80 27.71 4.65
C GLY A 275 -6.13 28.88 3.92
N TYR A 276 -6.64 30.11 4.08
CA TYR A 276 -5.99 31.33 3.63
C TYR A 276 -4.94 31.85 4.63
N PHE A 277 -5.06 31.50 5.92
CA PHE A 277 -4.12 31.88 6.96
C PHE A 277 -3.29 30.68 7.37
N ILE A 278 -2.04 30.63 6.92
CA ILE A 278 -1.10 29.59 7.33
C ILE A 278 -0.55 29.79 8.75
N HIS A 279 -0.76 30.99 9.34
CA HIS A 279 -0.24 31.37 10.65
C HIS A 279 -1.08 32.51 11.26
N PRO A 280 -1.22 32.61 12.61
CA PRO A 280 -1.92 33.73 13.26
C PRO A 280 -1.38 35.13 12.91
N MET A 281 -0.10 35.22 12.54
CA MET A 281 0.52 36.45 12.02
C MET A 281 -0.21 36.99 10.78
N ALA A 282 -0.75 36.12 9.92
CA ALA A 282 -1.50 36.54 8.74
C ALA A 282 -2.85 37.19 9.12
N PHE A 283 -3.47 36.72 10.20
CA PHE A 283 -4.68 37.34 10.74
C PHE A 283 -4.38 38.71 11.35
N GLU A 284 -3.32 38.84 12.17
CA GLU A 284 -2.87 40.15 12.67
C GLU A 284 -2.60 41.12 11.51
N LYS A 285 -1.81 40.70 10.52
CA LYS A 285 -1.50 41.51 9.33
C LYS A 285 -2.77 42.02 8.63
N THR A 286 -3.78 41.16 8.46
CA THR A 286 -5.05 41.52 7.82
C THR A 286 -5.79 42.60 8.61
N LEU A 287 -5.83 42.51 9.94
CA LEU A 287 -6.44 43.53 10.80
C LEU A 287 -5.71 44.87 10.70
N LEU A 288 -4.37 44.84 10.64
CA LEU A 288 -3.56 46.06 10.54
C LEU A 288 -3.68 46.74 9.17
N GLU A 289 -3.70 45.96 8.09
CA GLU A 289 -3.94 46.47 6.74
C GLU A 289 -5.34 47.08 6.61
N ALA A 290 -6.37 46.41 7.15
CA ALA A 290 -7.72 46.97 7.20
C ALA A 290 -7.78 48.30 7.96
N ALA A 291 -7.03 48.44 9.06
CA ALA A 291 -6.92 49.69 9.79
C ALA A 291 -6.22 50.78 8.96
N GLY A 292 -5.15 50.43 8.24
CA GLY A 292 -4.38 51.31 7.37
C GLY A 292 -5.19 51.89 6.20
N GLU A 293 -6.01 51.04 5.57
CA GLU A 293 -6.85 51.39 4.41
C GLU A 293 -8.15 52.12 4.79
N SER A 294 -8.43 52.26 6.09
CA SER A 294 -9.69 52.84 6.59
C SER A 294 -9.51 54.24 7.20
N GLY A 295 -10.56 55.05 7.14
CA GLY A 295 -10.68 56.35 7.80
C GLY A 295 -11.45 56.31 9.12
N SER A 296 -12.24 55.26 9.37
CA SER A 296 -13.03 55.08 10.61
C SER A 296 -13.22 53.59 10.97
N THR A 297 -13.80 53.34 12.15
CA THR A 297 -14.20 51.99 12.59
C THR A 297 -15.24 51.35 11.68
N GLU A 298 -16.15 52.14 11.10
CA GLU A 298 -17.19 51.66 10.18
C GLU A 298 -16.61 51.26 8.83
N GLU A 299 -15.65 52.04 8.31
CA GLU A 299 -14.94 51.70 7.08
C GLU A 299 -14.09 50.44 7.27
N MET A 300 -13.42 50.30 8.42
CA MET A 300 -12.64 49.10 8.76
C MET A 300 -13.54 47.87 8.91
N ALA A 301 -14.69 48.00 9.59
CA ALA A 301 -15.68 46.93 9.68
C ALA A 301 -16.16 46.46 8.30
N LYS A 302 -16.43 47.41 7.40
CA LYS A 302 -16.82 47.11 6.02
C LYS A 302 -15.70 46.40 5.28
N TYR A 303 -14.46 46.89 5.37
CA TYR A 303 -13.30 46.27 4.73
C TYR A 303 -13.15 44.81 5.15
N LEU A 304 -13.18 44.54 6.47
CA LEU A 304 -13.08 43.18 7.00
C LEU A 304 -14.25 42.31 6.57
N THR A 305 -15.47 42.85 6.54
CA THR A 305 -16.67 42.13 6.07
C THR A 305 -16.52 41.73 4.60
N ASP A 306 -16.03 42.63 3.75
CA ASP A 306 -15.78 42.36 2.34
C ASP A 306 -14.67 41.31 2.18
N PHE A 307 -13.59 41.43 2.95
CA PHE A 307 -12.49 40.45 2.98
C PHE A 307 -13.00 39.05 3.35
N PHE A 308 -13.75 38.88 4.43
CA PHE A 308 -14.30 37.57 4.82
C PHE A 308 -15.39 37.06 3.87
N THR A 309 -16.05 37.95 3.12
CA THR A 309 -16.95 37.54 2.04
C THR A 309 -16.20 36.85 0.89
N GLU A 310 -14.99 37.34 0.59
CA GLU A 310 -14.13 36.78 -0.46
C GLU A 310 -13.33 35.56 0.02
N TYR A 311 -12.62 35.68 1.13
CA TYR A 311 -11.62 34.72 1.61
C TYR A 311 -12.11 33.82 2.77
N GLY A 312 -13.12 34.25 3.54
CA GLY A 312 -13.73 33.49 4.64
C GLY A 312 -14.79 32.47 4.19
N ARG A 313 -14.56 31.76 3.07
CA ARG A 313 -15.55 30.82 2.49
C ARG A 313 -15.47 29.39 3.01
N HIS A 314 -14.48 29.09 3.84
CA HIS A 314 -14.36 27.81 4.54
C HIS A 314 -15.51 27.61 5.53
N ASP A 315 -16.00 28.70 6.12
CA ASP A 315 -17.14 28.71 7.04
C ASP A 315 -18.33 29.56 6.51
N ASP A 316 -19.51 29.29 7.07
CA ASP A 316 -20.78 29.95 6.77
C ASP A 316 -20.91 31.31 7.49
N SER A 317 -20.06 31.63 8.46
CA SER A 317 -20.04 32.92 9.16
C SER A 317 -18.62 33.43 9.40
N SER A 318 -18.49 34.72 9.75
CA SER A 318 -17.27 35.28 10.33
C SER A 318 -17.67 36.45 11.23
N THR A 319 -17.34 36.37 12.52
CA THR A 319 -17.82 37.33 13.53
C THR A 319 -16.69 37.91 14.35
N ILE A 320 -16.66 39.23 14.50
CA ILE A 320 -15.73 39.96 15.36
C ILE A 320 -16.48 41.02 16.18
N ALA A 321 -16.14 41.17 17.46
CA ALA A 321 -16.51 42.31 18.29
C ALA A 321 -15.27 42.92 18.94
N MET A 322 -15.00 44.21 18.73
CA MET A 322 -13.82 44.92 19.24
C MET A 322 -14.16 46.18 20.03
N LYS A 323 -13.39 46.45 21.09
CA LYS A 323 -13.39 47.70 21.84
C LYS A 323 -11.96 48.27 21.93
N PHE A 324 -11.83 49.55 21.62
CA PHE A 324 -10.55 50.27 21.58
C PHE A 324 -10.40 51.17 22.81
N PHE A 325 -9.28 51.03 23.51
CA PHE A 325 -8.99 51.72 24.77
C PHE A 325 -7.71 52.56 24.69
N GLY A 326 -7.75 53.76 25.27
CA GLY A 326 -6.59 54.66 25.35
C GLY A 326 -6.24 55.40 24.05
N TYR A 327 -6.85 55.05 22.93
CA TYR A 327 -6.72 55.79 21.67
C TYR A 327 -7.59 57.05 21.66
N LYS A 328 -7.03 58.18 21.23
CA LYS A 328 -7.76 59.44 21.15
C LYS A 328 -8.88 59.42 20.10
N ASP A 329 -8.57 58.86 18.95
CA ASP A 329 -9.43 58.75 17.77
C ASP A 329 -8.95 57.59 16.88
N PHE A 330 -9.69 57.27 15.82
CA PHE A 330 -9.32 56.17 14.93
C PHE A 330 -8.00 56.43 14.20
N ALA A 331 -7.66 57.69 13.93
CA ALA A 331 -6.38 58.04 13.32
C ALA A 331 -5.19 57.73 14.24
N ASP A 332 -5.38 57.79 15.56
CA ASP A 332 -4.40 57.35 16.57
C ASP A 332 -4.18 55.84 16.55
N PHE A 333 -5.27 55.05 16.53
CA PHE A 333 -5.18 53.61 16.36
C PHE A 333 -4.51 53.22 15.03
N ARG A 334 -4.90 53.87 13.93
CA ARG A 334 -4.32 53.61 12.60
C ARG A 334 -2.81 53.85 12.57
N ARG A 335 -2.29 54.86 13.28
CA ARG A 335 -0.83 55.07 13.42
C ARG A 335 -0.16 53.93 14.17
N ALA A 336 -0.73 53.51 15.31
CA ALA A 336 -0.21 52.38 16.06
C ALA A 336 -0.22 51.09 15.23
N ALA A 337 -1.29 50.85 14.46
CA ALA A 337 -1.40 49.72 13.56
C ALA A 337 -0.33 49.75 12.46
N ALA A 338 -0.08 50.91 11.84
CA ALA A 338 0.95 51.08 10.82
C ALA A 338 2.38 50.86 11.38
N GLU A 339 2.65 51.31 12.61
CA GLU A 339 3.92 51.06 13.29
C GLU A 339 4.13 49.57 13.55
N ARG A 340 3.10 48.85 14.02
CA ARG A 340 3.15 47.39 14.23
C ARG A 340 3.31 46.63 12.90
N LEU A 341 2.60 47.05 11.85
CA LEU A 341 2.75 46.43 10.52
C LEU A 341 4.18 46.59 10.00
N SER A 342 4.76 47.78 10.12
CA SER A 342 6.16 48.05 9.76
C SER A 342 7.14 47.17 10.57
N PHE A 343 6.83 46.90 11.83
CA PHE A 343 7.60 45.98 12.67
C PHE A 343 7.51 44.53 12.13
N ILE A 344 6.31 44.06 11.78
CA ILE A 344 6.10 42.71 11.25
C ILE A 344 6.82 42.54 9.91
N GLU A 345 6.71 43.53 9.01
CA GLU A 345 7.39 43.55 7.72
C GLU A 345 8.91 43.43 7.87
N LYS A 346 9.49 44.25 8.76
CA LYS A 346 10.94 44.31 8.96
C LYS A 346 11.49 43.07 9.66
N ASN A 347 10.79 42.52 10.64
CA ASN A 347 11.33 41.46 11.50
C ASN A 347 10.93 40.05 11.08
N TYR A 348 9.88 39.89 10.27
CA TYR A 348 9.43 38.58 9.80
C TYR A 348 9.34 38.54 8.27
N LEU A 349 8.46 39.34 7.66
CA LEU A 349 8.10 39.16 6.23
C LEU A 349 9.28 39.41 5.28
N SER A 350 10.17 40.34 5.60
CA SER A 350 11.35 40.62 4.76
C SER A 350 12.49 39.59 4.89
N LYS A 351 12.43 38.70 5.89
CA LYS A 351 13.45 37.65 6.10
C LYS A 351 13.23 36.43 5.22
N LEU A 352 12.00 36.17 4.79
CA LEU A 352 11.66 35.05 3.91
C LEU A 352 10.56 35.47 2.92
N ASP A 353 10.87 35.39 1.63
CA ASP A 353 9.88 35.72 0.59
C ASP A 353 8.70 34.75 0.63
N GLY A 354 7.50 35.31 0.55
CA GLY A 354 6.27 34.53 0.63
C GLY A 354 6.02 33.84 1.98
N LEU A 355 6.61 34.33 3.09
CA LEU A 355 6.50 33.72 4.43
C LEU A 355 5.07 33.35 4.84
N LEU A 356 4.06 34.14 4.43
CA LEU A 356 2.64 33.92 4.76
C LEU A 356 1.83 33.37 3.58
N GLN A 357 2.44 33.17 2.42
CA GLN A 357 1.80 32.75 1.17
C GLN A 357 2.15 31.30 0.79
N HIS A 358 3.30 30.80 1.27
CA HIS A 358 3.80 29.46 0.98
C HIS A 358 3.99 28.67 2.26
N ASP A 359 3.48 27.45 2.30
CA ASP A 359 3.69 26.51 3.39
C ASP A 359 4.91 25.64 3.10
N TYR A 360 6.11 26.20 3.29
CA TYR A 360 7.36 25.50 2.98
C TYR A 360 7.55 24.26 3.88
N ALA A 361 7.07 24.32 5.12
CA ALA A 361 7.10 23.18 6.03
C ALA A 361 6.22 22.02 5.54
N GLY A 362 4.97 22.30 5.15
CA GLY A 362 4.07 21.33 4.56
C GLY A 362 4.55 20.82 3.20
N GLU A 363 5.11 21.68 2.34
CA GLU A 363 5.74 21.27 1.08
C GLU A 363 6.90 20.31 1.32
N LEU A 364 7.76 20.59 2.32
CA LEU A 364 8.87 19.70 2.69
C LEU A 364 8.36 18.37 3.25
N GLU A 365 7.31 18.39 4.06
CA GLU A 365 6.68 17.17 4.58
C GLU A 365 6.11 16.32 3.44
N GLN A 366 5.41 16.93 2.49
CA GLN A 366 4.91 16.24 1.30
C GLN A 366 6.04 15.66 0.45
N LEU A 367 7.14 16.39 0.27
CA LEU A 367 8.33 15.91 -0.42
C LEU A 367 8.95 14.71 0.31
N ARG A 368 9.04 14.76 1.65
CA ARG A 368 9.51 13.65 2.49
C ARG A 368 8.57 12.45 2.43
N ALA A 369 7.26 12.64 2.48
CA ALA A 369 6.27 11.58 2.31
C ALA A 369 6.34 10.96 0.89
N GLY A 370 6.64 11.79 -0.11
CA GLY A 370 6.94 11.34 -1.48
C GLY A 370 8.21 10.49 -1.58
N LYS A 371 9.19 10.67 -0.67
CA LYS A 371 10.44 9.88 -0.66
C LYS A 371 10.19 8.38 -0.50
N GLU A 372 9.17 7.95 0.26
CA GLU A 372 8.84 6.52 0.38
C GLU A 372 8.32 5.92 -0.93
N LYS A 373 7.45 6.65 -1.63
CA LYS A 373 7.01 6.26 -2.98
C LYS A 373 8.18 6.24 -3.97
N ARG A 374 9.14 7.16 -3.81
CA ARG A 374 10.34 7.25 -4.65
C ARG A 374 11.34 6.14 -4.36
N ILE A 375 11.52 5.74 -3.09
CA ILE A 375 12.29 4.55 -2.71
C ILE A 375 11.67 3.30 -3.36
N ALA A 376 10.34 3.16 -3.35
CA ALA A 376 9.68 2.06 -4.04
C ALA A 376 9.96 2.07 -5.56
N ALA A 377 9.89 3.23 -6.21
CA ALA A 377 10.23 3.38 -7.63
C ALA A 377 11.72 3.06 -7.92
N ILE A 378 12.65 3.51 -7.07
CA ILE A 378 14.08 3.18 -7.16
C ILE A 378 14.29 1.67 -6.99
N CYS A 379 13.59 1.02 -6.05
CA CYS A 379 13.66 -0.43 -5.88
C CYS A 379 13.16 -1.18 -7.13
N GLU A 380 12.13 -0.67 -7.81
CA GLU A 380 11.66 -1.25 -9.09
C GLU A 380 12.69 -1.06 -10.21
N GLU A 381 13.26 0.14 -10.37
CA GLU A 381 14.29 0.42 -11.39
C GLU A 381 15.54 -0.44 -11.19
N LEU A 382 15.97 -0.61 -9.94
CA LEU A 382 17.16 -1.39 -9.59
C LEU A 382 16.96 -2.91 -9.70
N ALA A 383 15.73 -3.42 -9.84
CA ALA A 383 15.47 -4.86 -9.95
C ALA A 383 16.15 -5.49 -11.18
N ASP A 384 16.35 -4.70 -12.23
CA ASP A 384 17.00 -5.14 -13.47
C ASP A 384 18.49 -4.80 -13.54
N ASN A 385 19.03 -4.12 -12.53
CA ASN A 385 20.44 -3.75 -12.48
C ASN A 385 21.34 -4.98 -12.29
N GLU A 386 22.40 -5.09 -13.09
CA GLU A 386 23.29 -6.26 -13.10
C GLU A 386 23.98 -6.50 -11.74
N ALA A 387 24.43 -5.43 -11.06
CA ALA A 387 25.10 -5.55 -9.77
C ALA A 387 24.12 -6.02 -8.67
N VAL A 388 22.89 -5.52 -8.72
CA VAL A 388 21.81 -5.91 -7.79
C VAL A 388 21.41 -7.37 -8.00
N ARG A 389 21.23 -7.79 -9.26
CA ARG A 389 20.90 -9.18 -9.60
C ARG A 389 21.99 -10.13 -9.12
N ARG A 390 23.26 -9.83 -9.41
CA ARG A 390 24.40 -10.67 -8.98
C ARG A 390 24.43 -10.83 -7.45
N PHE A 391 24.25 -9.74 -6.71
CA PHE A 391 24.18 -9.79 -5.25
C PHE A 391 23.01 -10.66 -4.76
N CYS A 392 21.83 -10.53 -5.36
CA CYS A 392 20.66 -11.32 -5.00
C CYS A 392 20.87 -12.82 -5.31
N GLU A 393 21.45 -13.14 -6.46
CA GLU A 393 21.79 -14.51 -6.87
C GLU A 393 22.79 -15.16 -5.90
N GLU A 394 23.85 -14.43 -5.52
CA GLU A 394 24.84 -14.89 -4.54
C GLU A 394 24.18 -15.15 -3.18
N SER A 395 23.31 -14.25 -2.73
CA SER A 395 22.61 -14.31 -1.45
C SER A 395 21.65 -15.49 -1.32
N VAL A 396 21.12 -16.01 -2.43
CA VAL A 396 20.17 -17.14 -2.44
C VAL A 396 20.77 -18.44 -2.97
N SER A 397 22.04 -18.44 -3.38
CA SER A 397 22.68 -19.54 -4.12
C SER A 397 22.61 -20.89 -3.39
N GLU A 398 22.90 -20.94 -2.09
CA GLU A 398 22.85 -22.17 -1.29
C GLU A 398 21.41 -22.69 -1.11
N TYR A 399 20.48 -21.78 -0.82
CA TYR A 399 19.06 -22.11 -0.66
C TYR A 399 18.43 -22.59 -1.97
N SER A 400 18.77 -21.94 -3.09
CA SER A 400 18.27 -22.27 -4.42
C SER A 400 18.73 -23.64 -4.88
N ARG A 401 20.00 -24.00 -4.62
CA ARG A 401 20.51 -25.36 -4.88
C ARG A 401 19.77 -26.42 -4.08
N LYS A 402 19.46 -26.14 -2.81
CA LYS A 402 18.68 -27.06 -1.98
C LYS A 402 17.26 -27.25 -2.52
N ALA A 403 16.55 -26.16 -2.84
CA ALA A 403 15.20 -26.23 -3.40
C ALA A 403 15.15 -26.91 -4.78
N ALA A 404 16.16 -26.69 -5.62
CA ALA A 404 16.30 -27.37 -6.91
C ALA A 404 16.52 -28.88 -6.74
N LYS A 405 17.29 -29.29 -5.72
CA LYS A 405 17.51 -30.70 -5.40
C LYS A 405 16.21 -31.40 -4.98
N ASP A 406 15.39 -30.77 -4.15
CA ASP A 406 14.11 -31.34 -3.72
C ASP A 406 13.15 -31.55 -4.93
N LYS A 407 13.08 -30.58 -5.85
CA LYS A 407 12.33 -30.70 -7.11
C LYS A 407 12.92 -31.76 -8.06
N LEU A 408 14.25 -31.86 -8.12
CA LEU A 408 14.95 -32.84 -8.96
C LEU A 408 14.67 -34.26 -8.47
N GLU A 409 14.60 -34.49 -7.16
CA GLU A 409 14.25 -35.80 -6.61
C GLU A 409 12.84 -36.24 -7.04
N GLU A 410 11.87 -35.33 -7.07
CA GLU A 410 10.51 -35.59 -7.56
C GLU A 410 10.46 -35.83 -9.07
N ALA A 411 11.13 -34.97 -9.86
CA ALA A 411 11.08 -35.02 -11.33
C ALA A 411 11.96 -36.12 -11.95
N SER A 412 13.02 -36.57 -11.26
CA SER A 412 13.97 -37.57 -11.78
C SER A 412 13.54 -39.02 -11.54
N ALA A 413 12.46 -39.27 -10.79
CA ALA A 413 12.04 -40.63 -10.42
C ALA A 413 11.77 -41.53 -11.63
N ASP A 414 11.03 -41.03 -12.63
CA ASP A 414 10.70 -41.78 -13.85
C ASP A 414 11.89 -41.94 -14.80
N ILE A 415 12.81 -40.97 -14.82
CA ILE A 415 14.05 -41.05 -15.60
C ILE A 415 14.97 -42.13 -15.01
N LYS A 416 15.18 -42.09 -13.68
CA LYS A 416 15.98 -43.08 -12.95
C LYS A 416 15.42 -44.49 -13.07
N ALA A 417 14.10 -44.67 -12.94
CA ALA A 417 13.46 -45.98 -13.07
C ALA A 417 13.63 -46.60 -14.47
N ARG A 418 13.56 -45.78 -15.53
CA ARG A 418 13.80 -46.24 -16.91
C ARG A 418 15.28 -46.61 -17.12
N ALA A 419 16.21 -45.81 -16.60
CA ALA A 419 17.64 -46.06 -16.69
C ALA A 419 18.04 -47.34 -15.96
N GLU A 420 17.51 -47.56 -14.75
CA GLU A 420 17.71 -48.79 -14.00
C GLU A 420 17.20 -50.01 -14.75
N LYS A 421 16.02 -49.94 -15.38
CA LYS A 421 15.46 -51.05 -16.16
C LYS A 421 16.32 -51.40 -17.38
N ALA A 422 16.86 -50.41 -18.08
CA ALA A 422 17.80 -50.61 -19.18
C ALA A 422 19.12 -51.19 -18.67
N ARG A 423 19.67 -50.66 -17.56
CA ARG A 423 20.90 -51.16 -16.90
C ARG A 423 20.77 -52.61 -16.43
N HIS A 424 19.62 -53.02 -15.90
CA HIS A 424 19.36 -54.43 -15.57
C HIS A 424 19.35 -55.34 -16.80
N SER A 425 18.99 -54.81 -17.96
CA SER A 425 18.97 -55.58 -19.21
C SER A 425 20.38 -55.67 -19.80
N ILE A 426 21.15 -54.57 -19.76
CA ILE A 426 22.59 -54.58 -20.06
C ILE A 426 23.32 -55.58 -19.18
N LEU A 427 23.06 -55.58 -17.87
CA LEU A 427 23.68 -56.52 -16.92
C LEU A 427 23.43 -57.98 -17.30
N ARG A 428 22.21 -58.31 -17.74
CA ARG A 428 21.88 -59.66 -18.19
C ARG A 428 22.65 -60.06 -19.45
N GLU A 429 22.79 -59.15 -20.42
CA GLU A 429 23.58 -59.41 -21.63
C GLU A 429 25.09 -59.48 -21.32
N ALA A 430 25.59 -58.61 -20.44
CA ALA A 430 26.97 -58.65 -19.95
C ALA A 430 27.27 -59.99 -19.26
N GLN A 431 26.34 -60.55 -18.50
CA GLN A 431 26.51 -61.88 -17.87
C GLN A 431 26.57 -63.02 -18.88
N LYS A 432 25.74 -62.98 -19.93
CA LYS A 432 25.73 -64.03 -20.97
C LYS A 432 27.04 -64.09 -21.74
N HIS A 433 27.65 -62.94 -22.02
CA HIS A 433 28.88 -62.83 -22.82
C HIS A 433 30.10 -62.38 -21.99
N ILE A 434 30.06 -62.60 -20.68
CA ILE A 434 31.00 -61.98 -19.73
C ILE A 434 32.46 -62.24 -20.08
N THR A 435 32.79 -63.47 -20.50
CA THR A 435 34.16 -63.84 -20.84
C THR A 435 34.65 -63.14 -22.10
N SER A 436 33.77 -62.88 -23.06
CA SER A 436 34.11 -62.12 -24.27
C SER A 436 34.36 -60.65 -23.97
N PHE A 437 33.57 -60.07 -23.06
CA PHE A 437 33.79 -58.69 -22.61
C PHE A 437 35.02 -58.52 -21.73
N VAL A 438 35.32 -59.46 -20.85
CA VAL A 438 36.54 -59.45 -20.03
C VAL A 438 37.80 -59.52 -20.89
N MET A 439 37.74 -60.20 -22.03
CA MET A 439 38.85 -60.27 -22.97
C MET A 439 39.03 -58.97 -23.78
N ALA A 440 37.94 -58.25 -24.03
CA ALA A 440 37.95 -56.91 -24.63
C ALA A 440 38.33 -55.82 -23.62
N ASP A 441 38.22 -56.10 -22.32
CA ASP A 441 38.56 -55.17 -21.25
C ASP A 441 40.07 -55.07 -21.05
N GLU A 442 40.64 -53.93 -21.44
CA GLU A 442 42.07 -53.63 -21.26
C GLU A 442 42.50 -53.63 -19.78
N LYS A 443 41.56 -53.38 -18.86
CA LYS A 443 41.79 -53.27 -17.41
C LYS A 443 41.67 -54.61 -16.67
N ALA A 444 41.30 -55.70 -17.36
CA ALA A 444 41.20 -57.02 -16.75
C ALA A 444 42.59 -57.58 -16.38
N SER A 445 42.71 -58.18 -15.19
CA SER A 445 43.96 -58.82 -14.75
C SER A 445 44.26 -60.09 -15.56
N ASP A 446 45.54 -60.48 -15.61
CA ASP A 446 45.98 -61.67 -16.34
C ASP A 446 45.27 -62.95 -15.89
N ASP A 447 44.98 -63.09 -14.59
CA ASP A 447 44.23 -64.22 -14.04
C ASP A 447 42.79 -64.29 -14.58
N ARG A 448 42.13 -63.13 -14.74
CA ARG A 448 40.76 -63.04 -15.28
C ARG A 448 40.74 -63.33 -16.76
N ARG A 449 41.70 -62.80 -17.52
CA ARG A 449 41.85 -63.09 -18.95
C ARG A 449 42.16 -64.55 -19.21
N SER A 450 43.01 -65.17 -18.39
CA SER A 450 43.32 -66.60 -18.48
C SER A 450 42.06 -67.47 -18.28
N ALA A 451 41.26 -67.17 -17.25
CA ALA A 451 40.01 -67.87 -17.00
C ALA A 451 38.98 -67.66 -18.14
N ALA A 452 38.84 -66.43 -18.63
CA ALA A 452 37.94 -66.08 -19.72
C ALA A 452 38.35 -66.71 -21.07
N GLY A 453 39.66 -66.77 -21.37
CA GLY A 453 40.19 -67.33 -22.61
C GLY A 453 39.83 -68.80 -22.83
N SER A 454 39.74 -69.58 -21.74
CA SER A 454 39.33 -71.00 -21.81
C SER A 454 37.87 -71.19 -22.26
N VAL A 455 36.99 -70.24 -21.92
CA VAL A 455 35.58 -70.23 -22.29
C VAL A 455 35.38 -69.60 -23.68
N GLN A 456 36.18 -68.59 -24.01
CA GLN A 456 36.14 -67.94 -25.33
C GLN A 456 36.44 -68.93 -26.46
N ALA A 457 37.38 -69.85 -26.27
CA ALA A 457 37.66 -70.90 -27.25
C ALA A 457 36.43 -71.77 -27.56
N ALA A 458 35.59 -72.06 -26.56
CA ALA A 458 34.31 -72.77 -26.77
C ALA A 458 33.31 -71.90 -27.54
N GLY A 459 33.27 -70.59 -27.28
CA GLY A 459 32.45 -69.62 -28.01
C GLY A 459 32.86 -69.48 -29.49
N GLU A 460 34.17 -69.46 -29.77
CA GLU A 460 34.71 -69.41 -31.14
C GLU A 460 34.42 -70.70 -31.92
N ASN A 461 34.50 -71.85 -31.26
CA ASN A 461 34.12 -73.14 -31.84
C ASN A 461 32.62 -73.21 -32.17
N TYR A 462 31.78 -72.72 -31.26
CA TYR A 462 30.33 -72.58 -31.48
C TYR A 462 30.03 -71.69 -32.69
N ARG A 463 30.58 -70.47 -32.72
CA ARG A 463 30.38 -69.51 -33.83
C ARG A 463 30.87 -70.05 -35.17
N SER A 464 32.06 -70.64 -35.20
CA SER A 464 32.61 -71.25 -36.42
C SER A 464 31.75 -72.40 -36.93
N SER A 465 31.20 -73.22 -36.02
CA SER A 465 30.28 -74.31 -36.36
C SER A 465 28.94 -73.77 -36.87
N ALA A 466 28.40 -72.71 -36.26
CA ALA A 466 27.17 -72.04 -36.69
C ALA A 466 27.33 -71.40 -38.08
N ASP A 467 28.41 -70.65 -38.33
CA ASP A 467 28.68 -70.01 -39.62
C ASP A 467 28.89 -71.01 -40.75
N SER A 468 29.57 -72.11 -40.45
CA SER A 468 29.76 -73.20 -41.41
C SER A 468 28.41 -73.84 -41.77
N TYR A 469 27.51 -73.99 -40.79
CA TYR A 469 26.17 -74.54 -41.00
C TYR A 469 25.25 -73.59 -41.75
N ILE A 470 25.30 -72.28 -41.45
CA ILE A 470 24.59 -71.25 -42.22
C ILE A 470 25.07 -71.24 -43.68
N ARG A 471 26.38 -71.35 -43.93
CA ARG A 471 26.93 -71.49 -45.28
C ARG A 471 26.40 -72.74 -46.00
N GLN A 472 26.33 -73.87 -45.30
CA GLN A 472 25.77 -75.10 -45.85
C GLN A 472 24.28 -74.93 -46.21
N LEU A 473 23.48 -74.28 -45.34
CA LEU A 473 22.08 -73.99 -45.62
C LEU A 473 21.91 -73.09 -46.85
N ARG A 474 22.74 -72.05 -46.98
CA ARG A 474 22.73 -71.18 -48.17
C ARG A 474 23.08 -71.95 -49.44
N GLN A 475 24.11 -72.80 -49.41
CA GLN A 475 24.47 -73.65 -50.54
C GLN A 475 23.33 -74.60 -50.95
N GLN A 476 22.61 -75.19 -49.99
CA GLN A 476 21.45 -76.03 -50.28
C GLN A 476 20.29 -75.24 -50.88
N SER A 477 20.04 -74.01 -50.41
CA SER A 477 19.03 -73.11 -50.97
C SER A 477 19.37 -72.68 -52.41
N GLU A 478 20.63 -72.37 -52.69
CA GLU A 478 21.11 -72.04 -54.03
C GLU A 478 21.04 -73.27 -54.96
N SER A 479 21.37 -74.46 -54.46
CA SER A 479 21.26 -75.72 -55.20
C SER A 479 19.81 -76.01 -55.57
N PHE A 480 18.88 -75.82 -54.63
CA PHE A 480 17.44 -75.95 -54.88
C PHE A 480 16.97 -74.97 -55.96
N SER A 481 17.35 -73.70 -55.84
CA SER A 481 16.96 -72.65 -56.79
C SER A 481 17.47 -72.95 -58.21
N ARG A 482 18.71 -73.41 -58.34
CA ARG A 482 19.27 -73.85 -59.64
C ARG A 482 18.55 -75.05 -60.23
N THR A 483 18.28 -76.07 -59.41
CA THR A 483 17.59 -77.29 -59.87
C THR A 483 16.16 -76.98 -60.32
N ALA A 484 15.46 -76.11 -59.60
CA ALA A 484 14.12 -75.65 -59.98
C ALA A 484 14.12 -74.89 -61.33
N GLN A 485 15.14 -74.05 -61.57
CA GLN A 485 15.30 -73.37 -62.85
C GLN A 485 15.53 -74.37 -63.99
N GLN A 486 16.45 -75.33 -63.81
CA GLN A 486 16.74 -76.36 -64.82
C GLN A 486 15.51 -77.19 -65.20
N LEU A 487 14.70 -77.60 -64.22
CA LEU A 487 13.44 -78.30 -64.47
C LEU A 487 12.43 -77.43 -65.23
N THR A 488 12.37 -76.14 -64.92
CA THR A 488 11.50 -75.18 -65.62
C THR A 488 11.91 -75.06 -67.09
N ASP A 489 13.20 -74.87 -67.36
CA ASP A 489 13.76 -74.77 -68.71
C ASP A 489 13.55 -76.08 -69.51
N MET A 490 13.59 -77.24 -68.85
CA MET A 490 13.24 -78.52 -69.47
C MET A 490 11.75 -78.62 -69.82
N MET A 491 10.87 -78.21 -68.90
CA MET A 491 9.42 -78.20 -69.14
C MET A 491 9.04 -77.27 -70.29
N GLU A 492 9.68 -76.11 -70.40
CA GLU A 492 9.51 -75.18 -71.52
C GLU A 492 9.96 -75.79 -72.84
N ARG A 493 11.15 -76.42 -72.89
CA ARG A 493 11.64 -77.13 -74.09
C ARG A 493 10.69 -78.24 -74.55
N VAL A 494 10.15 -79.03 -73.63
CA VAL A 494 9.17 -80.08 -73.95
C VAL A 494 7.85 -79.49 -74.44
N SER A 495 7.41 -78.37 -73.83
CA SER A 495 6.22 -77.65 -74.26
C SER A 495 6.36 -77.09 -75.68
N ASP A 496 7.52 -76.51 -76.00
CA ASP A 496 7.80 -75.90 -77.30
C ASP A 496 8.00 -76.92 -78.43
N ALA A 497 8.51 -78.11 -78.11
CA ALA A 497 8.74 -79.17 -79.10
C ALA A 497 7.43 -79.77 -79.68
N GLY A 498 6.31 -79.67 -78.95
CA GLY A 498 5.02 -80.27 -79.35
C GLY A 498 5.03 -81.81 -79.33
N ILE A 499 3.86 -82.44 -79.49
CA ILE A 499 3.74 -83.90 -79.57
C ILE A 499 4.09 -84.35 -81.01
N PRO A 500 5.16 -85.12 -81.23
CA PRO A 500 5.53 -85.54 -82.59
C PRO A 500 4.52 -86.55 -83.16
N ASP A 501 4.13 -86.40 -84.42
CA ASP A 501 3.20 -87.30 -85.13
C ASP A 501 3.79 -88.72 -85.37
N THR A 502 5.07 -88.94 -85.08
CA THR A 502 5.73 -90.26 -85.12
C THR A 502 6.69 -90.40 -83.95
N LEU A 503 6.78 -91.61 -83.37
CA LEU A 503 7.75 -92.00 -82.34
C LEU A 503 9.18 -92.04 -82.88
N THR A 504 9.73 -90.89 -83.25
CA THR A 504 11.18 -90.68 -83.28
C THR A 504 11.67 -90.56 -81.83
N PRO A 505 12.83 -91.17 -81.48
CA PRO A 505 13.35 -91.07 -80.12
C PRO A 505 13.55 -89.59 -79.76
N PHE A 506 13.03 -89.16 -78.61
CA PHE A 506 13.49 -87.93 -77.98
C PHE A 506 15.02 -88.02 -77.86
N PRO A 507 15.77 -86.95 -78.14
CA PRO A 507 17.23 -86.99 -78.05
C PRO A 507 17.66 -87.38 -76.63
N ASP A 508 18.65 -88.27 -76.52
CA ASP A 508 19.11 -88.90 -75.26
C ASP A 508 19.63 -87.87 -74.23
N ASP A 509 19.94 -86.65 -74.66
CA ASP A 509 20.45 -85.55 -73.83
C ASP A 509 19.42 -85.04 -72.79
N GLY A 510 18.13 -85.13 -73.09
CA GLY A 510 17.07 -84.77 -72.14
C GLY A 510 16.96 -85.71 -70.93
N PHE A 511 17.40 -86.96 -71.06
CA PHE A 511 17.37 -87.95 -69.97
C PHE A 511 18.53 -87.75 -68.99
N GLU A 512 19.72 -87.38 -69.47
CA GLU A 512 20.87 -87.08 -68.60
C GLU A 512 20.62 -85.82 -67.74
N GLU A 513 19.99 -84.78 -68.31
CA GLU A 513 19.60 -83.59 -67.55
C GLU A 513 18.53 -83.87 -66.49
N LEU A 514 17.54 -84.73 -66.81
CA LEU A 514 16.50 -85.14 -65.86
C LEU A 514 17.11 -85.94 -64.69
N GLU A 515 18.00 -86.88 -64.99
CA GLU A 515 18.71 -87.69 -64.00
C GLU A 515 19.60 -86.82 -63.09
N SER A 516 20.23 -85.78 -63.64
CA SER A 516 20.96 -84.78 -62.85
C SER A 516 20.05 -84.03 -61.88
N CYS A 517 18.87 -83.59 -62.33
CA CYS A 517 17.88 -82.92 -61.49
C CYS A 517 17.30 -83.84 -60.41
N GLU A 518 17.01 -85.09 -60.73
CA GLU A 518 16.52 -86.10 -59.78
C GLU A 518 17.55 -86.35 -58.67
N ASN A 519 18.83 -86.50 -59.04
CA ASN A 519 19.92 -86.66 -58.08
C ASN A 519 20.10 -85.44 -57.17
N ALA A 520 19.99 -84.22 -57.71
CA ALA A 520 20.06 -82.99 -56.92
C ALA A 520 18.89 -82.86 -55.94
N ILE A 521 17.66 -83.18 -56.38
CA ILE A 521 16.46 -83.20 -55.54
C ILE A 521 16.58 -84.26 -54.44
N ALA A 522 17.03 -85.46 -54.76
CA ALA A 522 17.26 -86.52 -53.79
C ALA A 522 18.27 -86.11 -52.71
N SER A 523 19.33 -85.37 -53.09
CA SER A 523 20.33 -84.82 -52.16
C SER A 523 19.72 -83.78 -51.21
N ILE A 524 18.91 -82.84 -51.73
CA ILE A 524 18.22 -81.82 -50.93
C ILE A 524 17.22 -82.46 -49.96
N PHE A 525 16.41 -83.42 -50.42
CA PHE A 525 15.50 -84.15 -49.55
C PHE A 525 16.23 -85.02 -48.53
N GLY A 526 17.39 -85.57 -48.88
CA GLY A 526 18.29 -86.26 -47.95
C GLY A 526 18.78 -85.32 -46.84
N PHE A 527 19.19 -84.10 -47.20
CA PHE A 527 19.57 -83.06 -46.24
C PHE A 527 18.39 -82.67 -45.33
N LEU A 528 17.21 -82.36 -45.88
CA LEU A 528 16.01 -82.04 -45.09
C LEU A 528 15.55 -83.20 -44.22
N GLY A 529 15.66 -84.44 -44.71
CA GLY A 529 15.39 -85.66 -43.95
C GLY A 529 16.35 -85.82 -42.76
N SER A 530 17.63 -85.45 -42.91
CA SER A 530 18.61 -85.45 -41.82
C SER A 530 18.26 -84.45 -40.71
N LEU A 531 17.69 -83.30 -41.07
CA LEU A 531 17.20 -82.29 -40.12
C LEU A 531 15.95 -82.78 -39.38
N ARG A 532 14.95 -83.25 -40.14
CA ARG A 532 13.67 -83.74 -39.58
C ARG A 532 13.87 -84.92 -38.62
N SER A 533 14.81 -85.81 -38.93
CA SER A 533 15.12 -86.97 -38.09
C SER A 533 16.03 -86.64 -36.91
N GLY A 534 16.49 -85.38 -36.78
CA GLY A 534 17.43 -84.97 -35.74
C GLY A 534 18.78 -85.67 -35.86
N LYS A 535 19.18 -86.15 -37.03
CA LYS A 535 20.45 -86.87 -37.25
C LYS A 535 21.56 -85.98 -37.81
N ASN A 536 21.28 -84.69 -38.01
CA ASN A 536 22.26 -83.73 -38.49
C ASN A 536 23.32 -83.47 -37.39
N GLN A 537 24.50 -84.05 -37.56
CA GLN A 537 25.61 -83.96 -36.60
C GLN A 537 26.09 -82.52 -36.38
N MET A 538 25.88 -81.63 -37.36
CA MET A 538 26.31 -80.24 -37.27
C MET A 538 25.42 -79.44 -36.33
N VAL A 539 24.10 -79.66 -36.39
CA VAL A 539 23.14 -79.07 -35.44
C VAL A 539 23.42 -79.52 -34.00
N HIS A 540 23.69 -80.82 -33.80
CA HIS A 540 24.06 -81.35 -32.48
C HIS A 540 25.36 -80.73 -31.95
N ARG A 541 26.35 -80.55 -32.83
CA ARG A 541 27.62 -79.88 -32.48
C ARG A 541 27.36 -78.43 -32.06
N ILE A 542 26.58 -77.66 -32.83
CA ILE A 542 26.24 -76.28 -32.50
C ILE A 542 25.51 -76.18 -31.15
N VAL A 543 24.52 -77.04 -30.90
CA VAL A 543 23.77 -77.05 -29.63
C VAL A 543 24.67 -77.40 -28.45
N ARG A 544 25.55 -78.39 -28.61
CA ARG A 544 26.52 -78.78 -27.57
C ARG A 544 27.51 -77.65 -27.30
N ASP A 545 28.14 -77.10 -28.34
CA ASP A 545 29.18 -76.08 -28.21
C ASP A 545 28.58 -74.78 -27.61
N ARG A 546 27.32 -74.44 -27.94
CA ARG A 546 26.57 -73.35 -27.27
C ARG A 546 26.35 -73.62 -25.79
N SER A 547 25.91 -74.84 -25.44
CA SER A 547 25.68 -75.23 -24.05
C SER A 547 26.96 -75.18 -23.22
N GLU A 548 28.09 -75.57 -23.81
CA GLU A 548 29.42 -75.47 -23.19
C GLU A 548 29.86 -74.01 -22.99
N TYR A 549 29.63 -73.13 -23.97
CA TYR A 549 29.89 -71.70 -23.84
C TYR A 549 29.03 -71.05 -22.74
N ASP A 550 27.72 -71.32 -22.72
CA ASP A 550 26.80 -70.80 -21.70
C ASP A 550 27.16 -71.31 -20.29
N ALA A 551 27.54 -72.58 -20.16
CA ALA A 551 28.01 -73.15 -18.90
C ALA A 551 29.34 -72.54 -18.45
N GLY A 552 30.24 -72.26 -19.39
CA GLY A 552 31.51 -71.59 -19.13
C GLY A 552 31.33 -70.15 -18.61
N ASN A 553 30.47 -69.36 -19.24
CA ASN A 553 30.16 -68.00 -18.79
C ASN A 553 29.51 -67.97 -17.39
N ARG A 554 28.64 -68.95 -17.08
CA ARG A 554 28.09 -69.12 -15.72
C ARG A 554 29.16 -69.42 -14.69
N ARG A 555 30.05 -70.39 -14.95
CA ARG A 555 31.15 -70.73 -14.03
C ARG A 555 32.11 -69.56 -13.84
N TYR A 556 32.39 -68.80 -14.91
CA TYR A 556 33.20 -67.59 -14.81
C TYR A 556 32.54 -66.56 -13.88
N SER A 557 31.23 -66.32 -14.04
CA SER A 557 30.47 -65.38 -13.21
C SER A 557 30.43 -65.80 -11.73
N GLU A 558 30.35 -67.10 -11.45
CA GLU A 558 30.44 -67.65 -10.09
C GLU A 558 31.84 -67.50 -9.48
N GLN A 559 32.88 -67.64 -10.30
CA GLN A 559 34.27 -67.50 -9.88
C GLN A 559 34.66 -66.04 -9.59
N PHE A 560 34.11 -65.09 -10.36
CA PHE A 560 34.39 -63.65 -10.23
C PHE A 560 33.09 -62.84 -10.02
N PRO A 561 32.46 -62.94 -8.83
CA PRO A 561 31.28 -62.16 -8.52
C PRO A 561 31.61 -60.66 -8.54
N GLY A 562 30.85 -59.88 -9.30
CA GLY A 562 31.05 -58.44 -9.49
C GLY A 562 31.63 -58.03 -10.85
N ASP A 563 32.21 -58.97 -11.62
CA ASP A 563 32.71 -58.63 -12.96
C ASP A 563 31.58 -58.26 -13.93
N ALA A 564 30.39 -58.84 -13.79
CA ALA A 564 29.24 -58.47 -14.60
C ALA A 564 28.79 -57.02 -14.40
N GLU A 565 28.79 -56.53 -13.15
CA GLU A 565 28.45 -55.14 -12.84
C GLU A 565 29.53 -54.20 -13.34
N ARG A 566 30.80 -54.54 -13.09
CA ARG A 566 31.95 -53.77 -13.58
C ARG A 566 31.98 -53.65 -15.11
N ILE A 567 31.68 -54.74 -15.83
CA ILE A 567 31.59 -54.74 -17.29
C ILE A 567 30.36 -53.94 -17.75
N THR A 568 29.24 -54.03 -17.04
CA THR A 568 28.06 -53.19 -17.31
C THR A 568 28.41 -51.71 -17.23
N ASP A 569 29.14 -51.30 -16.20
CA ASP A 569 29.60 -49.91 -16.04
C ASP A 569 30.54 -49.48 -17.15
N ALA A 570 31.50 -50.34 -17.51
CA ALA A 570 32.43 -50.08 -18.60
C ALA A 570 31.74 -50.02 -19.98
N LEU A 571 30.66 -50.78 -20.19
CA LEU A 571 29.84 -50.70 -21.40
C LEU A 571 29.06 -49.37 -21.43
N VAL A 572 28.43 -48.99 -20.31
CA VAL A 572 27.68 -47.73 -20.19
C VAL A 572 28.61 -46.54 -20.42
N SER A 573 29.78 -46.51 -19.77
CA SER A 573 30.78 -45.43 -19.93
C SER A 573 31.45 -45.39 -21.31
N GLY A 574 31.33 -46.48 -22.08
CA GLY A 574 31.96 -46.60 -23.41
C GLY A 574 33.43 -47.03 -23.36
N ASP A 575 33.93 -47.46 -22.20
CA ASP A 575 35.26 -48.05 -22.04
C ASP A 575 35.38 -49.39 -22.76
N ILE A 576 34.27 -50.11 -22.93
CA ILE A 576 34.16 -51.37 -23.67
C ILE A 576 33.10 -51.22 -24.76
N SER A 577 33.40 -51.69 -25.97
CA SER A 577 32.44 -51.73 -27.08
C SER A 577 31.91 -53.15 -27.31
N PRO A 578 30.61 -53.32 -27.57
CA PRO A 578 30.08 -54.58 -28.05
C PRO A 578 30.56 -54.82 -29.50
N ASP A 579 31.55 -55.68 -29.68
CA ASP A 579 32.06 -56.07 -31.00
C ASP A 579 31.39 -57.36 -31.51
N LYS A 580 31.39 -57.57 -32.84
CA LYS A 580 30.91 -58.80 -33.50
C LYS A 580 31.64 -60.05 -33.04
N SER A 581 32.85 -59.91 -32.51
CA SER A 581 33.60 -61.01 -31.90
C SER A 581 33.03 -61.49 -30.56
N ALA A 582 32.15 -60.71 -29.91
CA ALA A 582 31.64 -60.99 -28.56
C ALA A 582 30.25 -61.63 -28.54
N MET A 583 29.34 -61.26 -29.45
CA MET A 583 27.94 -61.71 -29.47
C MET A 583 27.34 -61.71 -30.88
N ASP A 584 26.12 -62.22 -31.02
CA ASP A 584 25.41 -62.19 -32.31
C ASP A 584 24.89 -60.78 -32.66
N ASP A 585 24.60 -60.55 -33.95
CA ASP A 585 24.23 -59.22 -34.45
C ASP A 585 22.89 -58.72 -33.85
N ASP A 586 21.95 -59.63 -33.50
CA ASP A 586 20.65 -59.28 -32.91
C ASP A 586 20.80 -58.88 -31.43
N GLU A 587 21.56 -59.67 -30.65
CA GLU A 587 21.91 -59.40 -29.25
C GLU A 587 22.72 -58.10 -29.12
N ARG A 588 23.64 -57.87 -30.06
CA ARG A 588 24.39 -56.61 -30.16
C ARG A 588 23.48 -55.41 -30.36
N GLN A 589 22.54 -55.49 -31.29
CA GLN A 589 21.63 -54.38 -31.58
C GLN A 589 20.73 -54.07 -30.37
N ILE A 590 20.28 -55.09 -29.66
CA ILE A 590 19.52 -54.94 -28.40
C ILE A 590 20.38 -54.23 -27.34
N LEU A 591 21.64 -54.65 -27.17
CA LEU A 591 22.56 -54.05 -26.20
C LEU A 591 22.90 -52.59 -26.56
N GLU A 592 23.19 -52.30 -27.82
CA GLU A 592 23.44 -50.92 -28.30
C GLU A 592 22.23 -50.02 -28.05
N THR A 593 21.01 -50.50 -28.31
CA THR A 593 19.77 -49.78 -28.01
C THR A 593 19.63 -49.48 -26.52
N MET A 594 19.95 -50.44 -25.65
CA MET A 594 19.88 -50.24 -24.20
C MET A 594 20.93 -49.27 -23.69
N LEU A 595 22.15 -49.30 -24.26
CA LEU A 595 23.22 -48.35 -23.93
C LEU A 595 22.86 -46.92 -24.34
N GLU A 596 22.24 -46.75 -25.50
CA GLU A 596 21.72 -45.46 -25.95
C GLU A 596 20.62 -44.94 -25.00
N ILE A 597 19.71 -45.80 -24.56
CA ILE A 597 18.67 -45.45 -23.59
C ILE A 597 19.29 -44.94 -22.27
N VAL A 598 20.27 -45.66 -21.71
CA VAL A 598 20.91 -45.24 -20.44
C VAL A 598 21.64 -43.91 -20.60
N ARG A 599 22.46 -43.76 -21.66
CA ARG A 599 23.22 -42.52 -21.91
C ARG A 599 22.31 -41.32 -22.14
N SER A 600 21.26 -41.48 -22.95
CA SER A 600 20.29 -40.40 -23.21
C SER A 600 19.57 -39.95 -21.94
N GLN A 601 19.33 -40.87 -21.00
CA GLN A 601 18.68 -40.56 -19.73
C GLN A 601 19.61 -39.90 -18.72
N GLU A 602 20.91 -40.23 -18.72
CA GLU A 602 21.91 -39.53 -17.91
C GLU A 602 22.09 -38.08 -18.38
N GLU A 603 22.09 -37.85 -19.70
CA GLU A 603 22.10 -36.50 -20.28
C GLU A 603 20.82 -35.72 -19.95
N GLU A 604 19.63 -36.36 -20.07
CA GLU A 604 18.34 -35.76 -19.70
C GLU A 604 18.32 -35.31 -18.23
N LEU A 605 18.89 -36.12 -17.34
CA LEU A 605 18.94 -35.84 -15.90
C LEU A 605 19.89 -34.70 -15.55
N SER A 606 21.06 -34.64 -16.20
CA SER A 606 22.01 -33.51 -16.04
C SER A 606 21.42 -32.20 -16.56
N GLY A 607 20.74 -32.22 -17.71
CA GLY A 607 20.08 -31.03 -18.26
C GLY A 607 18.92 -30.55 -17.39
N LEU A 608 18.17 -31.47 -16.77
CA LEU A 608 17.09 -31.14 -15.84
C LEU A 608 17.60 -30.49 -14.55
N GLU A 609 18.72 -30.98 -14.00
CA GLU A 609 19.35 -30.40 -12.82
C GLU A 609 19.80 -28.95 -13.05
N GLU A 610 20.51 -28.69 -14.15
CA GLU A 610 20.94 -27.33 -14.52
C GLU A 610 19.76 -26.38 -14.71
N SER A 611 18.69 -26.85 -15.38
CA SER A 611 17.48 -26.07 -15.60
C SER A 611 16.76 -25.72 -14.28
N LEU A 612 16.62 -26.69 -13.37
CA LEU A 612 15.94 -26.49 -12.09
C LEU A 612 16.71 -25.56 -11.16
N VAL A 613 18.06 -25.65 -11.16
CA VAL A 613 18.91 -24.72 -10.40
C VAL A 613 18.75 -23.31 -10.94
N LYS A 614 18.76 -23.12 -12.26
CA LYS A 614 18.57 -21.82 -12.89
C LYS A 614 17.20 -21.20 -12.56
N GLU A 615 16.12 -21.97 -12.69
CA GLU A 615 14.76 -21.53 -12.34
C GLU A 615 14.65 -21.15 -10.86
N ALA A 616 15.27 -21.93 -9.96
CA ALA A 616 15.27 -21.64 -8.54
C ALA A 616 16.02 -20.33 -8.22
N VAL A 617 17.21 -20.13 -8.82
CA VAL A 617 17.99 -18.91 -8.62
C VAL A 617 17.25 -17.67 -9.12
N GLU A 618 16.64 -17.72 -10.32
CA GLU A 618 15.84 -16.61 -10.87
C GLU A 618 14.65 -16.28 -9.97
N LYS A 619 13.90 -17.30 -9.52
CA LYS A 619 12.74 -17.10 -8.65
C LYS A 619 13.13 -16.51 -7.29
N TYR A 620 14.11 -17.12 -6.61
CA TYR A 620 14.45 -16.73 -5.25
C TYR A 620 15.23 -15.42 -5.19
N SER A 621 16.03 -15.08 -6.20
CA SER A 621 16.69 -13.77 -6.27
C SER A 621 15.68 -12.64 -6.42
N ALA A 622 14.64 -12.82 -7.25
CA ALA A 622 13.55 -11.86 -7.39
C ALA A 622 12.73 -11.72 -6.10
N GLU A 623 12.40 -12.84 -5.42
CA GLU A 623 11.72 -12.81 -4.11
C GLU A 623 12.59 -12.14 -3.03
N TYR A 624 13.91 -12.40 -3.03
CA TYR A 624 14.85 -11.79 -2.10
C TYR A 624 14.89 -10.27 -2.27
N TRP A 625 15.03 -9.78 -3.51
CA TRP A 625 15.00 -8.34 -3.78
C TRP A 625 13.67 -7.71 -3.37
N LYS A 626 12.54 -8.33 -3.72
CA LYS A 626 11.21 -7.83 -3.34
C LYS A 626 11.05 -7.68 -1.83
N ASN A 627 11.59 -8.62 -1.05
CA ASN A 627 11.43 -8.64 0.40
C ASN A 627 12.46 -7.77 1.15
N ASN A 628 13.61 -7.44 0.54
CA ASN A 628 14.72 -6.79 1.24
C ASN A 628 15.15 -5.45 0.62
N SER A 629 14.71 -5.10 -0.59
CA SER A 629 15.16 -3.93 -1.35
C SER A 629 15.04 -2.61 -0.58
N ALA A 630 13.89 -2.34 0.05
CA ALA A 630 13.67 -1.12 0.81
C ALA A 630 14.65 -0.95 1.98
N ASP A 631 14.94 -2.04 2.71
CA ASP A 631 15.88 -2.03 3.83
C ASP A 631 17.33 -1.92 3.34
N ILE A 632 17.68 -2.58 2.25
CA ILE A 632 19.01 -2.49 1.63
C ILE A 632 19.28 -1.06 1.15
N VAL A 633 18.34 -0.45 0.42
CA VAL A 633 18.44 0.94 -0.06
C VAL A 633 18.57 1.92 1.12
N LYS A 634 17.79 1.73 2.20
CA LYS A 634 17.90 2.54 3.42
C LYS A 634 19.27 2.42 4.09
N LYS A 635 19.80 1.21 4.23
CA LYS A 635 21.12 0.97 4.83
C LYS A 635 22.24 1.61 4.01
N ILE A 636 22.20 1.46 2.68
CA ILE A 636 23.17 2.09 1.78
C ILE A 636 23.10 3.63 1.85
N SER A 637 21.88 4.19 1.89
CA SER A 637 21.66 5.63 2.09
C SER A 637 22.23 6.11 3.44
N GLY A 638 22.12 5.30 4.50
CA GLY A 638 22.70 5.55 5.81
C GLY A 638 24.22 5.34 5.92
N GLY A 639 24.91 5.01 4.81
CA GLY A 639 26.35 4.85 4.76
C GLY A 639 26.88 3.46 5.16
N ASP A 640 26.02 2.43 5.18
CA ASP A 640 26.44 1.06 5.46
C ASP A 640 27.40 0.54 4.38
N THR A 641 28.55 0.00 4.81
CA THR A 641 29.61 -0.51 3.94
C THR A 641 29.61 -2.04 3.81
N SER A 642 28.57 -2.72 4.29
CA SER A 642 28.46 -4.19 4.21
C SER A 642 28.03 -4.73 2.84
N PHE A 643 27.72 -3.85 1.88
CA PHE A 643 27.26 -4.20 0.54
C PHE A 643 28.39 -4.08 -0.50
N PRO A 644 28.31 -4.81 -1.64
CA PRO A 644 29.27 -4.68 -2.74
C PRO A 644 29.35 -3.25 -3.30
N GLU A 645 30.56 -2.79 -3.63
CA GLU A 645 30.81 -1.40 -4.07
C GLU A 645 30.04 -1.00 -5.33
N ASP A 646 29.88 -1.93 -6.28
CA ASP A 646 29.13 -1.73 -7.51
C ASP A 646 27.62 -1.58 -7.27
N MET A 647 27.07 -2.38 -6.37
CA MET A 647 25.69 -2.24 -5.90
C MET A 647 25.49 -0.93 -5.12
N THR A 648 26.39 -0.61 -4.19
CA THR A 648 26.36 0.64 -3.42
C THR A 648 26.37 1.86 -4.33
N ARG A 649 27.19 1.84 -5.39
CA ARG A 649 27.24 2.89 -6.40
C ARG A 649 25.94 3.01 -7.18
N ALA A 650 25.39 1.90 -7.68
CA ALA A 650 24.12 1.92 -8.42
C ALA A 650 22.97 2.50 -7.58
N VAL A 651 22.90 2.12 -6.30
CA VAL A 651 21.90 2.67 -5.37
C VAL A 651 22.13 4.16 -5.10
N LYS A 652 23.39 4.59 -4.91
CA LYS A 652 23.72 6.01 -4.68
C LYS A 652 23.46 6.90 -5.90
N GLU A 653 23.71 6.40 -7.10
CA GLU A 653 23.41 7.12 -8.35
C GLU A 653 21.90 7.32 -8.52
N ALA A 654 21.10 6.28 -8.27
CA ALA A 654 19.63 6.36 -8.30
C ALA A 654 19.05 7.29 -7.22
N LEU A 655 19.64 7.30 -6.01
CA LEU A 655 19.27 8.22 -4.94
C LEU A 655 19.67 9.66 -5.27
N SER A 656 20.87 9.90 -5.80
CA SER A 656 21.33 11.24 -6.17
C SER A 656 20.48 11.85 -7.27
N ALA A 657 20.09 11.07 -8.29
CA ALA A 657 19.16 11.53 -9.33
C ALA A 657 17.75 11.87 -8.77
N ALA A 658 17.41 11.35 -7.59
CA ALA A 658 16.17 11.65 -6.88
C ALA A 658 16.28 12.81 -5.88
N GLU A 659 17.48 13.16 -5.41
CA GLU A 659 17.73 14.18 -4.38
C GLU A 659 17.95 15.61 -4.92
N ASP A 660 17.98 15.81 -6.24
CA ASP A 660 18.15 17.12 -6.88
C ASP A 660 16.90 18.05 -6.84
N GLU A 661 15.75 17.60 -6.34
CA GLU A 661 14.50 18.37 -6.36
C GLU A 661 14.26 19.27 -5.13
N ALA A 662 14.92 19.02 -3.99
CA ALA A 662 14.61 19.77 -2.76
C ALA A 662 15.14 21.22 -2.77
N GLY A 663 16.21 21.50 -3.53
CA GLY A 663 16.79 22.85 -3.62
C GLY A 663 17.00 23.51 -2.25
N GLU A 664 16.54 24.75 -2.11
CA GLU A 664 16.57 25.55 -0.87
C GLU A 664 15.36 25.29 0.06
N LEU A 665 14.47 24.36 -0.27
CA LEU A 665 13.22 24.14 0.48
C LEU A 665 13.44 23.76 1.95
N PRO A 666 14.40 22.89 2.32
CA PRO A 666 14.67 22.58 3.72
C PRO A 666 15.08 23.81 4.54
N ASP A 667 15.97 24.64 4.00
CA ASP A 667 16.46 25.85 4.66
C ASP A 667 15.33 26.88 4.82
N LYS A 668 14.47 27.02 3.80
CA LYS A 668 13.28 27.89 3.85
C LYS A 668 12.25 27.41 4.86
N ALA A 669 12.01 26.10 4.94
CA ALA A 669 11.10 25.50 5.92
C ALA A 669 11.62 25.70 7.35
N GLU A 670 12.92 25.48 7.59
CA GLU A 670 13.55 25.72 8.90
C GLU A 670 13.45 27.19 9.31
N LEU A 671 13.77 28.11 8.39
CA LEU A 671 13.64 29.55 8.63
C LEU A 671 12.18 29.95 8.87
N GLN A 672 11.22 29.42 8.11
CA GLN A 672 9.79 29.68 8.33
C GLN A 672 9.35 29.25 9.73
N SER A 673 9.68 28.02 10.14
CA SER A 673 9.36 27.52 11.48
C SER A 673 10.01 28.38 12.58
N GLN A 674 11.25 28.83 12.39
CA GLN A 674 11.92 29.73 13.34
C GLN A 674 11.15 31.06 13.46
N LEU A 675 10.79 31.68 12.33
CA LEU A 675 10.10 32.99 12.32
C LEU A 675 8.69 32.92 12.90
N PHE A 676 7.99 31.80 12.66
CA PHE A 676 6.70 31.52 13.29
C PHE A 676 6.86 31.35 14.80
N GLY A 677 7.81 30.53 15.25
CA GLY A 677 8.12 30.38 16.69
C GLY A 677 8.48 31.71 17.37
N GLU A 678 9.29 32.57 16.74
CA GLU A 678 9.61 33.90 17.26
C GLU A 678 8.35 34.80 17.42
N TYR A 679 7.37 34.67 16.53
CA TYR A 679 6.11 35.40 16.63
C TYR A 679 5.19 34.79 17.70
N ASP A 680 5.15 33.46 17.79
CA ASP A 680 4.29 32.74 18.71
C ASP A 680 4.63 33.03 20.17
N GLU A 681 5.91 33.26 20.51
CA GLU A 681 6.30 33.73 21.85
C GLU A 681 5.53 35.00 22.28
N GLY A 682 5.20 35.89 21.35
CA GLY A 682 4.38 37.07 21.58
C GLY A 682 2.88 36.77 21.54
N TYR A 683 2.43 35.96 20.57
CA TYR A 683 1.03 35.58 20.38
C TYR A 683 0.48 34.80 21.59
N GLU A 684 1.29 33.94 22.18
CA GLU A 684 0.93 33.07 23.31
C GLU A 684 1.24 33.68 24.68
N LYS A 685 1.79 34.91 24.72
CA LYS A 685 2.27 35.57 25.94
C LYS A 685 1.29 35.58 27.11
N TYR A 686 -0.01 35.65 26.82
CA TYR A 686 -1.09 35.72 27.80
C TYR A 686 -1.98 34.48 27.79
N MET A 687 -1.62 33.45 27.02
CA MET A 687 -2.48 32.29 26.83
C MET A 687 -2.53 31.43 28.09
N GLU A 688 -3.74 31.14 28.54
CA GLU A 688 -4.02 30.15 29.58
C GLU A 688 -4.57 28.87 28.94
N ASP A 689 -4.18 27.72 29.50
CA ASP A 689 -4.76 26.43 29.14
C ASP A 689 -6.25 26.43 29.45
N ALA A 690 -7.06 25.91 28.52
CA ALA A 690 -8.47 25.72 28.77
C ALA A 690 -8.67 24.46 29.63
N GLU A 691 -8.85 24.63 30.95
CA GLU A 691 -9.13 23.54 31.89
C GLU A 691 -10.41 22.73 31.60
#